data_AF-A0A2E4JTG0-F1
#
_entry.id   AF-A0A2E4JTG0-F1
#
_cell.length_a   1.000
_cell.length_b   1.000
_cell.length_c   1.000
_cell.angle_alpha   90.00
_cell.angle_beta   90.00
_cell.angle_gamma   90.00
#
_symmetry.space_group_name_H-M   'P 1'
#
loop_
_entity.id
_entity.type
_entity.pdbx_description
1 polymer ?
#
loop_
_entity_poly.entity_id
_entity_poly.type
_entity_poly.pdbx_seq_one_letter_code
_entity_poly.pdbx_strand_id
1 'polypeptide(L)'
;MSSRRVTLAIFLLLDALLLGLLYGLGTLNLLDAILLGSIPNDMIWLLQVAQSLSCGFAIVKILLDTKPGDTPAVNLLRSAAIISSPALLFALVLFTIEMLLKGQGETASITFDLTNLGTSTLMWAATYLSIAIGLTLTYKVQRYGNFAQSELFMVGMYFGMILGWSEYYFVLKEAPMDGVIAWTLLLRSLLLAFVITGLLGVLIDRIVYRGFRLRDSSPQVMMIASLGVALILRSIYFMRFSSAKVRFIPDSDFTATANRWELPTSRIKLNLGERSLAEGGTYTYQTCEQTGIDETSGEPIMERIVSEGNRPTVEIYDIGIDCISPLTSNLSYANGSLPVVVFISVAMLVLLLNKTRLGMRMRAVADNPELAASSGINVERVQQTSAFLSAGITGVGGAIFSVTLLFNPTTGFALLLPAFAVIVLGTIGSVSGAIIASLMVGFVRASSTPILTGVGFPLDRSGYSALSGVMPYIFLVAILIVLPKGLGDAIERWNIEKERNRNKEARSLIDKRIVAALALLPTGILGLHHWARGRSDKAQNFSIIALGSYVAHKVMRFIGKNSFADGACSDSCIEAEGRSSNIELITSNPDASLSTKDSPYFDVDASDLDQKWFELMELEIQTVNALSDISDWLWPWVPLALWLFAIRQGLQILRNGRTNENEDRADFISAQLLRVRNSINSSLKGPFSKASTSISEANKAHSALITKVEVGVSGLLLNWRSMIAHKSQKAISLFSDERLDRIRDPYGREGRKGSWIAFAALATIILYLIWWLPVNSSPEEFWWDKIFQVSNVTIGMCVFILMAFSLNLHTGYTGMVNFGIIFFVGVGAITVSVLSSPERYHGYGWGVVPATIFAVLLTAVIGWALAFPTARLRTDYFAIVTISLGEVVRMLLSAEPLLRTGPVKSAIGIGSYPLPLKEWWFCGRGVKTGLEQEFLSPDYCKWASPALDSPANSISDLLSLGEPAPYSLLLATMSVFFVITIWWILERVLTSPWGRIVKAIREDEEVAQHHGHDVLKHKAASLALGAGICGLAGAIWAWQLTGLSPTFMSPAGSTFLVWAAFIIGGSANNRGMVIGASIIVLTGFVFNVLAVASTPDLPLYETANTIDKTFKWIVTDQWEITGIFLIVMFGGIITRRSRLVEYGFWGSIVFCFTAIFMEGYRSLMAASDYTGEVTISGGGMSYVRLMLVGTLMLVSLILNPKGLLPEVPSRPERPSEDTV
;
A
#
# COMPACT_ATOMS: atom_id res chain seq x y z
N MET A 1 39.80 8.81 9.81
CA MET A 1 38.77 7.75 9.77
C MET A 1 38.06 7.61 8.42
N SER A 2 37.70 8.71 7.71
CA SER A 2 37.02 8.62 6.40
C SER A 2 37.83 7.83 5.34
N SER A 3 39.11 8.14 5.18
CA SER A 3 39.99 7.47 4.20
C SER A 3 40.04 5.94 4.35
N ARG A 4 40.19 5.42 5.58
CA ARG A 4 40.21 3.95 5.85
C ARG A 4 38.90 3.25 5.48
N ARG A 5 37.75 3.91 5.67
CA ARG A 5 36.43 3.34 5.33
C ARG A 5 36.25 3.23 3.82
N VAL A 6 36.73 4.24 3.08
CA VAL A 6 36.71 4.24 1.61
C VAL A 6 37.60 3.12 1.06
N THR A 7 38.81 2.98 1.59
CA THR A 7 39.74 1.92 1.13
C THR A 7 39.16 0.53 1.36
N LEU A 8 38.56 0.28 2.54
CA LEU A 8 37.92 -1.00 2.84
C LEU A 8 36.74 -1.28 1.90
N ALA A 9 35.87 -0.29 1.67
CA ALA A 9 34.70 -0.46 0.81
C ALA A 9 35.11 -0.73 -0.66
N ILE A 10 36.14 -0.05 -1.16
CA ILE A 10 36.69 -0.30 -2.50
C ILE A 10 37.34 -1.68 -2.57
N PHE A 11 38.10 -2.08 -1.55
CA PHE A 11 38.71 -3.41 -1.49
C PHE A 11 37.66 -4.52 -1.57
N LEU A 12 36.61 -4.45 -0.73
CA LEU A 12 35.51 -5.42 -0.73
C LEU A 12 34.71 -5.40 -2.04
N LEU A 13 34.61 -4.25 -2.69
CA LEU A 13 33.98 -4.09 -4.01
C LEU A 13 34.80 -4.81 -5.10
N LEU A 14 36.12 -4.62 -5.11
CA LEU A 14 37.02 -5.29 -6.06
C LEU A 14 37.12 -6.79 -5.82
N ASP A 15 37.13 -7.22 -4.55
CA ASP A 15 37.05 -8.63 -4.15
C ASP A 15 35.80 -9.30 -4.73
N ALA A 16 34.63 -8.67 -4.60
CA ALA A 16 33.39 -9.21 -5.14
C ALA A 16 33.37 -9.22 -6.68
N LEU A 17 33.75 -8.12 -7.34
CA LEU A 17 33.61 -7.95 -8.78
C LEU A 17 34.66 -8.70 -9.60
N LEU A 18 35.94 -8.53 -9.24
CA LEU A 18 37.05 -9.06 -10.03
C LEU A 18 37.45 -10.45 -9.55
N LEU A 19 37.73 -10.63 -8.27
CA LEU A 19 38.18 -11.92 -7.77
C LEU A 19 37.02 -12.92 -7.70
N GLY A 20 35.89 -12.52 -7.15
CA GLY A 20 34.70 -13.35 -6.94
C GLY A 20 33.96 -13.66 -8.23
N LEU A 21 33.20 -12.70 -8.74
CA LEU A 21 32.26 -12.94 -9.85
C LEU A 21 32.95 -13.35 -11.14
N LEU A 22 34.09 -12.73 -11.48
CA LEU A 22 34.78 -12.97 -12.75
C LEU A 22 35.69 -14.21 -12.72
N TYR A 23 36.45 -14.43 -11.63
CA TYR A 23 37.45 -15.51 -11.57
C TYR A 23 37.11 -16.65 -10.59
N GLY A 24 36.05 -16.53 -9.78
CA GLY A 24 35.69 -17.55 -8.78
C GLY A 24 36.67 -17.69 -7.61
N LEU A 25 37.48 -16.66 -7.33
CA LEU A 25 38.55 -16.62 -6.32
C LEU A 25 38.31 -15.58 -5.21
N GLY A 26 37.08 -15.10 -5.05
CA GLY A 26 36.75 -14.09 -4.03
C GLY A 26 36.78 -14.65 -2.61
N THR A 27 36.75 -13.76 -1.60
CA THR A 27 36.71 -14.18 -0.18
C THR A 27 35.56 -15.14 0.16
N LEU A 28 34.40 -15.00 -0.51
CA LEU A 28 33.26 -15.90 -0.34
C LEU A 28 33.47 -17.27 -1.01
N ASN A 29 34.22 -17.37 -2.10
CA ASN A 29 34.61 -18.66 -2.70
C ASN A 29 35.59 -19.40 -1.77
N LEU A 30 36.49 -18.67 -1.12
CA LEU A 30 37.43 -19.25 -0.16
C LEU A 30 36.70 -19.85 1.05
N LEU A 31 35.59 -19.25 1.47
CA LEU A 31 34.73 -19.79 2.52
C LEU A 31 34.07 -21.11 2.10
N ASP A 32 33.63 -21.22 0.85
CA ASP A 32 33.11 -22.50 0.31
C ASP A 32 34.22 -23.57 0.18
N ALA A 33 35.43 -23.17 -0.22
CA ALA A 33 36.58 -24.07 -0.23
C ALA A 33 36.91 -24.62 1.17
N ILE A 34 36.76 -23.80 2.22
CA ILE A 34 36.88 -24.23 3.62
C ILE A 34 35.74 -25.20 4.01
N LEU A 35 34.54 -24.99 3.47
CA LEU A 35 33.36 -25.83 3.68
C LEU A 35 33.28 -27.02 2.68
N LEU A 36 34.40 -27.40 2.07
CA LEU A 36 34.54 -28.56 1.19
C LEU A 36 33.61 -28.54 -0.03
N GLY A 37 33.25 -27.36 -0.55
CA GLY A 37 32.38 -27.25 -1.74
C GLY A 37 30.92 -27.59 -1.48
N SER A 38 30.46 -27.46 -0.23
CA SER A 38 29.08 -27.75 0.17
C SER A 38 28.09 -26.64 -0.21
N ILE A 39 28.56 -25.46 -0.63
CA ILE A 39 27.72 -24.32 -1.01
C ILE A 39 27.44 -24.35 -2.52
N PRO A 40 26.18 -24.27 -2.96
CA PRO A 40 25.88 -24.10 -4.39
C PRO A 40 26.52 -22.84 -4.95
N ASN A 41 27.18 -22.97 -6.10
CA ASN A 41 27.86 -21.85 -6.78
C ASN A 41 26.94 -20.64 -7.00
N ASP A 42 25.68 -20.87 -7.38
CA ASP A 42 24.65 -19.85 -7.50
C ASP A 42 24.47 -18.99 -6.24
N MET A 43 24.57 -19.60 -5.06
CA MET A 43 24.48 -18.88 -3.79
C MET A 43 25.72 -18.01 -3.55
N ILE A 44 26.90 -18.49 -3.93
CA ILE A 44 28.14 -17.72 -3.83
C ILE A 44 28.06 -16.48 -4.72
N TRP A 45 27.62 -16.64 -5.97
CA TRP A 45 27.44 -15.53 -6.91
C TRP A 45 26.41 -14.52 -6.41
N LEU A 46 25.28 -14.97 -5.88
CA LEU A 46 24.25 -14.09 -5.31
C LEU A 46 24.79 -13.30 -4.11
N LEU A 47 25.54 -13.94 -3.21
CA LEU A 47 26.18 -13.27 -2.08
C LEU A 47 27.24 -12.25 -2.53
N GLN A 48 27.99 -12.53 -3.59
CA GLN A 48 28.96 -11.59 -4.17
C GLN A 48 28.30 -10.40 -4.86
N VAL A 49 27.19 -10.61 -5.58
CA VAL A 49 26.37 -9.52 -6.11
C VAL A 49 25.88 -8.64 -4.95
N ALA A 50 25.34 -9.24 -3.88
CA ALA A 50 24.91 -8.51 -2.70
C ALA A 50 26.05 -7.74 -2.01
N GLN A 51 27.24 -8.34 -1.90
CA GLN A 51 28.45 -7.71 -1.38
C GLN A 51 28.83 -6.48 -2.23
N SER A 52 28.89 -6.63 -3.55
CA SER A 52 29.25 -5.55 -4.48
C SER A 52 28.28 -4.37 -4.40
N LEU A 53 26.97 -4.65 -4.47
CA LEU A 53 25.94 -3.61 -4.34
C LEU A 53 26.01 -2.91 -2.98
N SER A 54 26.16 -3.66 -1.90
CA SER A 54 26.28 -3.10 -0.53
C SER A 54 27.51 -2.20 -0.39
N CYS A 55 28.64 -2.59 -0.99
CA CYS A 55 29.86 -1.77 -1.02
C CYS A 55 29.65 -0.47 -1.83
N GLY A 56 28.95 -0.54 -2.95
CA GLY A 56 28.53 0.63 -3.72
C GLY A 56 27.71 1.63 -2.90
N PHE A 57 26.69 1.14 -2.20
CA PHE A 57 25.89 1.98 -1.29
C PHE A 57 26.72 2.54 -0.13
N ALA A 58 27.66 1.76 0.42
CA ALA A 58 28.56 2.23 1.46
C ALA A 58 29.48 3.36 0.97
N ILE A 59 29.98 3.30 -0.28
CA ILE A 59 30.78 4.37 -0.88
C ILE A 59 29.94 5.66 -1.03
N VAL A 60 28.72 5.54 -1.55
CA VAL A 60 27.79 6.69 -1.66
C VAL A 60 27.50 7.29 -0.28
N LYS A 61 27.28 6.46 0.74
CA LYS A 61 27.09 6.93 2.12
C LYS A 61 28.29 7.73 2.62
N ILE A 62 29.49 7.22 2.41
CA ILE A 62 30.71 7.90 2.84
C ILE A 62 30.83 9.26 2.14
N LEU A 63 30.49 9.35 0.85
CA LEU A 63 30.48 10.61 0.10
C LEU A 63 29.49 11.62 0.69
N LEU A 64 28.28 11.19 1.07
CA LEU A 64 27.27 12.06 1.68
C LEU A 64 27.71 12.59 3.06
N ASP A 65 28.34 11.73 3.87
CA ASP A 65 28.78 12.05 5.24
C ASP A 65 30.04 12.95 5.30
N THR A 66 30.75 13.15 4.17
CA THR A 66 31.92 14.05 4.15
C THR A 66 31.52 15.49 4.48
N LYS A 67 32.30 16.20 5.30
CA LYS A 67 32.03 17.63 5.60
C LYS A 67 32.31 18.51 4.38
N PRO A 68 31.66 19.69 4.24
CA PRO A 68 32.03 20.68 3.23
C PRO A 68 33.51 21.04 3.38
N GLY A 69 34.21 21.17 2.25
CA GLY A 69 35.61 21.62 2.23
C GLY A 69 35.70 23.15 2.32
N ASP A 70 36.88 23.64 2.68
CA ASP A 70 37.12 25.09 2.83
C ASP A 70 37.17 25.83 1.49
N THR A 71 37.38 25.13 0.37
CA THR A 71 37.44 25.73 -0.98
C THR A 71 36.17 25.46 -1.81
N PRO A 72 35.73 26.44 -2.63
CA PRO A 72 34.53 26.29 -3.46
C PRO A 72 34.65 25.16 -4.50
N ALA A 73 35.86 24.89 -5.00
CA ALA A 73 36.10 23.81 -5.97
C ALA A 73 35.86 22.40 -5.37
N VAL A 74 36.28 22.18 -4.13
CA VAL A 74 36.03 20.90 -3.42
C VAL A 74 34.55 20.71 -3.13
N ASN A 75 33.85 21.79 -2.77
CA ASN A 75 32.40 21.75 -2.57
C ASN A 75 31.65 21.48 -3.89
N LEU A 76 32.10 22.06 -5.01
CA LEU A 76 31.53 21.79 -6.33
C LEU A 76 31.71 20.32 -6.72
N LEU A 77 32.93 19.77 -6.58
CA LEU A 77 33.22 18.35 -6.86
C LEU A 77 32.40 17.41 -5.97
N ARG A 78 32.29 17.73 -4.67
CA ARG A 78 31.45 16.97 -3.73
C ARG A 78 29.97 17.03 -4.14
N SER A 79 29.45 18.21 -4.46
CA SER A 79 28.07 18.36 -4.93
C SER A 79 27.83 17.61 -6.24
N ALA A 80 28.77 17.67 -7.19
CA ALA A 80 28.70 16.92 -8.43
C ALA A 80 28.66 15.40 -8.18
N ALA A 81 29.54 14.88 -7.31
CA ALA A 81 29.58 13.46 -6.95
C ALA A 81 28.29 12.99 -6.23
N ILE A 82 27.70 13.84 -5.39
CA ILE A 82 26.42 13.54 -4.74
C ILE A 82 25.29 13.50 -5.77
N ILE A 83 25.23 14.47 -6.69
CA ILE A 83 24.21 14.53 -7.74
C ILE A 83 24.34 13.33 -8.70
N SER A 84 25.56 12.92 -9.04
CA SER A 84 25.80 11.77 -9.92
C SER A 84 25.63 10.41 -9.22
N SER A 85 25.42 10.38 -7.89
CA SER A 85 25.39 9.12 -7.13
C SER A 85 24.30 8.12 -7.58
N PRO A 86 23.07 8.50 -7.98
CA PRO A 86 22.09 7.52 -8.46
C PRO A 86 22.51 6.88 -9.78
N ALA A 87 23.09 7.66 -10.70
CA ALA A 87 23.61 7.16 -11.97
C ALA A 87 24.80 6.23 -11.75
N LEU A 88 25.68 6.54 -10.79
CA LEU A 88 26.80 5.69 -10.42
C LEU A 88 26.34 4.35 -9.84
N LEU A 89 25.30 4.35 -8.98
CA LEU A 89 24.72 3.11 -8.46
C LEU A 89 24.07 2.26 -9.56
N PHE A 90 23.38 2.90 -10.51
CA PHE A 90 22.80 2.21 -11.65
C PHE A 90 23.90 1.59 -12.56
N ALA A 91 24.95 2.35 -12.84
CA ALA A 91 26.12 1.86 -13.58
C ALA A 91 26.81 0.71 -12.85
N LEU A 92 26.91 0.78 -11.52
CA LEU A 92 27.44 -0.30 -10.70
C LEU A 92 26.60 -1.58 -10.84
N VAL A 93 25.27 -1.49 -10.82
CA VAL A 93 24.39 -2.65 -11.05
C VAL A 93 24.69 -3.31 -12.40
N LEU A 94 24.73 -2.53 -13.48
CA LEU A 94 25.06 -3.08 -14.81
C LEU A 94 26.47 -3.68 -14.86
N PHE A 95 27.43 -3.04 -14.20
CA PHE A 95 28.80 -3.55 -14.10
C PHE A 95 28.89 -4.85 -13.27
N THR A 96 28.09 -4.99 -12.21
CA THR A 96 28.01 -6.23 -11.43
C THR A 96 27.47 -7.39 -12.28
N ILE A 97 26.46 -7.11 -13.12
CA ILE A 97 25.86 -8.08 -14.02
C ILE A 97 26.84 -8.47 -15.13
N GLU A 98 27.56 -7.50 -15.71
CA GLU A 98 28.63 -7.76 -16.70
C GLU A 98 29.67 -8.73 -16.14
N MET A 99 30.17 -8.50 -14.92
CA MET A 99 31.17 -9.37 -14.30
C MET A 99 30.62 -10.76 -13.98
N LEU A 100 29.37 -10.85 -13.50
CA LEU A 100 28.69 -12.12 -13.25
C LEU A 100 28.57 -12.94 -14.54
N LEU A 101 28.04 -12.36 -15.61
CA LEU A 101 27.80 -13.07 -16.88
C LEU A 101 29.11 -13.50 -17.54
N LYS A 102 30.16 -12.65 -17.49
CA LYS A 102 31.50 -13.04 -17.95
C LYS A 102 32.07 -14.20 -17.16
N GLY A 103 31.91 -14.19 -15.83
CA GLY A 103 32.34 -15.30 -14.98
C GLY A 103 31.62 -16.61 -15.29
N GLN A 104 30.38 -16.56 -15.78
CA GLN A 104 29.63 -17.72 -16.24
C GLN A 104 29.91 -18.14 -17.69
N GLY A 105 30.58 -17.29 -18.49
CA GLY A 105 30.66 -17.47 -19.94
C GLY A 105 29.32 -17.28 -20.66
N GLU A 106 28.35 -16.62 -20.02
CA GLU A 106 27.00 -16.42 -20.55
C GLU A 106 26.83 -15.05 -21.20
N THR A 107 25.84 -14.93 -22.08
CA THR A 107 25.56 -13.68 -22.81
C THR A 107 24.13 -13.20 -22.55
N ALA A 108 23.96 -11.93 -22.18
CA ALA A 108 22.64 -11.33 -21.99
C ALA A 108 22.49 -10.06 -22.82
N SER A 109 21.37 -9.91 -23.53
CA SER A 109 21.03 -8.67 -24.22
C SER A 109 19.88 -7.95 -23.50
N ILE A 110 20.15 -6.74 -23.01
CA ILE A 110 19.16 -5.89 -22.36
C ILE A 110 18.82 -4.74 -23.31
N THR A 111 17.56 -4.57 -23.66
CA THR A 111 17.12 -3.49 -24.54
C THR A 111 16.33 -2.46 -23.75
N PHE A 112 16.80 -1.21 -23.76
CA PHE A 112 16.08 -0.05 -23.24
C PHE A 112 15.49 0.76 -24.39
N ASP A 113 14.17 0.88 -24.40
CA ASP A 113 13.48 1.84 -25.24
C ASP A 113 13.35 3.16 -24.46
N LEU A 114 14.03 4.22 -24.90
CA LEU A 114 14.18 5.45 -24.11
C LEU A 114 12.83 6.13 -23.84
N THR A 115 12.01 6.21 -24.89
CA THR A 115 10.69 6.81 -24.78
C THR A 115 9.78 5.96 -23.92
N ASN A 116 9.74 4.64 -24.11
CA ASN A 116 8.92 3.77 -23.27
C ASN A 116 9.42 3.74 -21.80
N LEU A 117 10.73 3.81 -21.57
CA LEU A 117 11.30 3.91 -20.22
C LEU A 117 10.86 5.21 -19.54
N GLY A 118 10.90 6.33 -20.26
CA GLY A 118 10.46 7.64 -19.76
C GLY A 118 8.96 7.66 -19.45
N THR A 119 8.13 7.18 -20.36
CA THR A 119 6.67 7.16 -20.19
C THR A 119 6.24 6.18 -19.10
N SER A 120 6.84 4.98 -19.04
CA SER A 120 6.65 4.01 -17.96
C SER A 120 7.06 4.57 -16.61
N THR A 121 8.19 5.30 -16.55
CA THR A 121 8.65 5.98 -15.33
C THR A 121 7.60 6.96 -14.83
N LEU A 122 7.07 7.81 -15.73
CA LEU A 122 6.03 8.79 -15.39
C LEU A 122 4.73 8.11 -14.95
N MET A 123 4.33 7.02 -15.61
CA MET A 123 3.13 6.26 -15.27
C MET A 123 3.19 5.71 -13.84
N TRP A 124 4.24 4.95 -13.52
CA TRP A 124 4.41 4.39 -12.17
C TRP A 124 4.65 5.47 -11.11
N ALA A 125 5.41 6.53 -11.45
CA ALA A 125 5.60 7.66 -10.56
C ALA A 125 4.26 8.33 -10.23
N ALA A 126 3.39 8.55 -11.21
CA ALA A 126 2.07 9.14 -11.01
C ALA A 126 1.17 8.27 -10.13
N THR A 127 1.09 6.96 -10.40
CA THR A 127 0.32 6.02 -9.57
C THR A 127 0.76 6.11 -8.11
N TYR A 128 2.06 5.98 -7.83
CA TYR A 128 2.56 6.01 -6.45
C TYR A 128 2.44 7.40 -5.82
N LEU A 129 2.64 8.47 -6.59
CA LEU A 129 2.56 9.85 -6.13
C LEU A 129 1.16 10.21 -5.62
N SER A 130 0.11 9.77 -6.31
CA SER A 130 -1.28 10.06 -5.94
C SER A 130 -1.68 9.52 -4.56
N ILE A 131 -1.19 8.32 -4.20
CA ILE A 131 -1.35 7.71 -2.88
C ILE A 131 -0.38 8.36 -1.87
N ALA A 132 0.89 8.54 -2.28
CA ALA A 132 1.94 9.07 -1.42
C ALA A 132 1.64 10.49 -0.94
N ILE A 133 1.04 11.34 -1.76
CA ILE A 133 0.65 12.70 -1.39
C ILE A 133 -0.52 12.71 -0.41
N GLY A 134 -1.51 11.85 -0.63
CA GLY A 134 -2.61 11.67 0.31
C GLY A 134 -2.08 11.27 1.69
N LEU A 135 -1.18 10.29 1.74
CA LEU A 135 -0.48 9.89 2.95
C LEU A 135 0.40 11.03 3.52
N THR A 136 1.11 11.79 2.69
CA THR A 136 1.96 12.91 3.14
C THR A 136 1.12 13.98 3.86
N LEU A 137 -0.08 14.27 3.36
CA LEU A 137 -1.01 15.21 3.99
C LEU A 137 -1.53 14.68 5.34
N THR A 138 -1.93 13.42 5.42
CA THR A 138 -2.42 12.83 6.67
C THR A 138 -1.30 12.74 7.70
N TYR A 139 -0.09 12.33 7.32
CA TYR A 139 1.06 12.34 8.22
C TYR A 139 1.39 13.75 8.72
N LYS A 140 1.40 14.75 7.83
CA LYS A 140 1.78 16.12 8.19
C LYS A 140 0.78 16.76 9.16
N VAL A 141 -0.52 16.62 8.90
CA VAL A 141 -1.56 17.31 9.68
C VAL A 141 -2.12 16.46 10.81
N GLN A 142 -2.25 15.14 10.61
CA GLN A 142 -2.88 14.21 11.55
C GLN A 142 -1.89 13.36 12.35
N ARG A 143 -0.59 13.31 11.96
CA ARG A 143 0.52 12.67 12.69
C ARG A 143 0.43 11.14 12.87
N TYR A 144 -0.20 10.42 11.93
CA TYR A 144 -0.16 8.95 11.89
C TYR A 144 -0.17 8.42 10.45
N GLY A 145 0.24 7.16 10.27
CA GLY A 145 0.18 6.47 8.98
C GLY A 145 -1.20 5.93 8.66
N ASN A 146 -1.82 6.42 7.59
CA ASN A 146 -3.16 5.98 7.16
C ASN A 146 -3.10 4.79 6.19
N PHE A 147 -3.13 3.55 6.68
CA PHE A 147 -3.16 2.34 5.84
C PHE A 147 -4.44 2.22 4.98
N ALA A 148 -5.51 2.93 5.32
CA ALA A 148 -6.73 2.96 4.50
C ALA A 148 -6.58 3.84 3.24
N GLN A 149 -5.48 4.58 3.06
CA GLN A 149 -5.34 5.50 1.93
C GLN A 149 -5.42 4.79 0.57
N SER A 150 -4.86 3.59 0.44
CA SER A 150 -4.98 2.84 -0.81
C SER A 150 -6.39 2.31 -1.09
N GLU A 151 -7.21 2.14 -0.05
CA GLU A 151 -8.61 1.77 -0.25
C GLU A 151 -9.42 2.99 -0.74
N LEU A 152 -9.05 4.20 -0.34
CA LEU A 152 -9.59 5.43 -0.95
C LEU A 152 -9.21 5.57 -2.43
N PHE A 153 -8.04 5.07 -2.83
CA PHE A 153 -7.66 4.94 -4.24
C PHE A 153 -8.59 3.95 -4.96
N MET A 154 -8.88 2.80 -4.35
CA MET A 154 -9.83 1.81 -4.90
C MET A 154 -11.24 2.36 -5.06
N VAL A 155 -11.72 3.24 -4.15
CA VAL A 155 -13.00 3.92 -4.33
C VAL A 155 -13.01 4.71 -5.63
N GLY A 156 -11.95 5.45 -5.92
CA GLY A 156 -11.82 6.16 -7.19
C GLY A 156 -11.93 5.22 -8.41
N MET A 157 -11.26 4.07 -8.34
CA MET A 157 -11.26 3.08 -9.42
C MET A 157 -12.65 2.49 -9.67
N TYR A 158 -13.32 2.01 -8.63
CA TYR A 158 -14.67 1.46 -8.76
C TYR A 158 -15.71 2.55 -9.03
N PHE A 159 -15.48 3.78 -8.60
CA PHE A 159 -16.42 4.86 -8.85
C PHE A 159 -16.48 5.25 -10.33
N GLY A 160 -15.34 5.26 -11.04
CA GLY A 160 -15.33 5.39 -12.51
C GLY A 160 -16.20 4.32 -13.17
N MET A 161 -15.99 3.06 -12.78
CA MET A 161 -16.80 1.91 -13.26
C MET A 161 -18.30 2.09 -12.99
N ILE A 162 -18.68 2.49 -11.77
CA ILE A 162 -20.08 2.69 -11.39
C ILE A 162 -20.73 3.72 -12.32
N LEU A 163 -20.07 4.84 -12.58
CA LEU A 163 -20.60 5.85 -13.49
C LEU A 163 -20.74 5.31 -14.91
N GLY A 164 -19.72 4.62 -15.44
CA GLY A 164 -19.80 4.03 -16.77
C GLY A 164 -20.86 2.93 -16.91
N TRP A 165 -21.23 2.27 -15.82
CA TRP A 165 -22.33 1.30 -15.80
C TRP A 165 -23.69 1.91 -15.46
N SER A 166 -23.78 3.18 -15.08
CA SER A 166 -25.08 3.81 -14.83
C SER A 166 -25.88 3.89 -16.12
N GLU A 167 -27.21 3.70 -16.05
CA GLU A 167 -28.10 3.78 -17.23
C GLU A 167 -27.96 5.10 -17.99
N TYR A 168 -27.61 6.18 -17.28
CA TYR A 168 -27.40 7.49 -17.89
C TYR A 168 -26.14 7.49 -18.76
N TYR A 169 -24.98 7.04 -18.30
CA TYR A 169 -23.74 7.09 -19.10
C TYR A 169 -23.46 5.82 -19.92
N PHE A 170 -24.22 4.74 -19.72
CA PHE A 170 -24.03 3.46 -20.42
C PHE A 170 -24.04 3.62 -21.94
N VAL A 171 -24.96 4.44 -22.46
CA VAL A 171 -25.16 4.67 -23.90
C VAL A 171 -23.97 5.38 -24.55
N LEU A 172 -23.26 6.22 -23.80
CA LEU A 172 -22.04 6.88 -24.27
C LEU A 172 -20.83 5.94 -24.20
N LYS A 173 -20.76 5.11 -23.15
CA LYS A 173 -19.66 4.16 -22.95
C LYS A 173 -19.66 3.03 -23.99
N GLU A 174 -20.83 2.50 -24.31
CA GLU A 174 -21.01 1.35 -25.21
C GLU A 174 -21.12 1.79 -26.69
N ALA A 175 -20.87 3.07 -26.97
CA ALA A 175 -20.81 3.59 -28.33
C ALA A 175 -19.71 2.85 -29.12
N PRO A 176 -19.93 2.59 -30.43
CA PRO A 176 -18.94 1.93 -31.27
C PRO A 176 -17.70 2.80 -31.45
N MET A 177 -16.57 2.17 -31.78
CA MET A 177 -15.32 2.89 -32.05
C MET A 177 -15.46 3.73 -33.32
N ASP A 178 -15.41 5.05 -33.19
CA ASP A 178 -15.49 6.00 -34.31
C ASP A 178 -14.18 6.79 -34.53
N GLY A 179 -13.18 6.57 -33.67
CA GLY A 179 -11.88 7.21 -33.74
C GLY A 179 -11.84 8.63 -33.17
N VAL A 180 -12.92 9.12 -32.55
CA VAL A 180 -13.02 10.39 -31.81
C VAL A 180 -13.25 10.08 -30.34
N ILE A 181 -12.89 10.99 -29.42
CA ILE A 181 -12.94 10.71 -27.98
C ILE A 181 -14.01 11.56 -27.32
N ALA A 182 -14.90 10.90 -26.57
CA ALA A 182 -15.81 11.52 -25.63
C ALA A 182 -15.16 11.70 -24.24
N TRP A 183 -15.04 12.95 -23.79
CA TRP A 183 -14.36 13.32 -22.54
C TRP A 183 -15.29 13.49 -21.35
N THR A 184 -16.59 13.69 -21.55
CA THR A 184 -17.56 14.04 -20.50
C THR A 184 -17.61 13.00 -19.39
N LEU A 185 -17.68 11.71 -19.74
CA LEU A 185 -17.71 10.65 -18.73
C LEU A 185 -16.41 10.63 -17.91
N LEU A 186 -15.25 10.76 -18.56
CA LEU A 186 -13.97 10.81 -17.87
C LEU A 186 -13.87 12.03 -16.95
N LEU A 187 -14.13 13.24 -17.45
CA LEU A 187 -14.03 14.48 -16.67
C LEU A 187 -14.97 14.49 -15.46
N ARG A 188 -16.21 14.03 -15.64
CA ARG A 188 -17.18 13.92 -14.54
C ARG A 188 -16.79 12.84 -13.55
N SER A 189 -16.25 11.71 -14.01
CA SER A 189 -15.74 10.67 -13.12
C SER A 189 -14.60 11.17 -12.24
N LEU A 190 -13.67 11.96 -12.77
CA LEU A 190 -12.56 12.54 -11.99
C LEU A 190 -13.06 13.53 -10.93
N LEU A 191 -13.98 14.42 -11.30
CA LEU A 191 -14.55 15.42 -10.39
C LEU A 191 -15.35 14.76 -9.27
N LEU A 192 -16.25 13.84 -9.62
CA LEU A 192 -17.08 13.13 -8.64
C LEU A 192 -16.24 12.19 -7.79
N ALA A 193 -15.22 11.52 -8.35
CA ALA A 193 -14.27 10.73 -7.57
C ALA A 193 -13.58 11.59 -6.52
N PHE A 194 -13.11 12.80 -6.85
CA PHE A 194 -12.52 13.73 -5.89
C PHE A 194 -13.48 14.06 -4.73
N VAL A 195 -14.74 14.39 -5.05
CA VAL A 195 -15.74 14.77 -4.06
C VAL A 195 -16.14 13.59 -3.17
N ILE A 196 -16.48 12.44 -3.77
CA ILE A 196 -16.99 11.27 -3.04
C ILE A 196 -15.90 10.66 -2.16
N THR A 197 -14.70 10.48 -2.69
CA THR A 197 -13.58 9.98 -1.89
C THR A 197 -13.19 10.97 -0.80
N GLY A 198 -13.22 12.28 -1.09
CA GLY A 198 -13.04 13.33 -0.09
C GLY A 198 -14.06 13.25 1.05
N LEU A 199 -15.34 13.13 0.72
CA LEU A 199 -16.42 12.98 1.71
C LEU A 199 -16.27 11.69 2.53
N LEU A 200 -15.90 10.58 1.88
CA LEU A 200 -15.61 9.33 2.56
C LEU A 200 -14.41 9.45 3.51
N GLY A 201 -13.37 10.20 3.13
CA GLY A 201 -12.24 10.52 4.01
C GLY A 201 -12.68 11.28 5.26
N VAL A 202 -13.59 12.26 5.11
CA VAL A 202 -14.18 13.00 6.24
C VAL A 202 -15.05 12.09 7.11
N LEU A 203 -15.83 11.21 6.48
CA LEU A 203 -16.67 10.23 7.16
C LEU A 203 -15.83 9.32 8.06
N ILE A 204 -14.78 8.70 7.51
CA ILE A 204 -13.87 7.83 8.24
C ILE A 204 -13.20 8.59 9.38
N ASP A 205 -12.72 9.81 9.12
CA ASP A 205 -12.11 10.66 10.15
C ASP A 205 -13.07 10.91 11.31
N ARG A 206 -14.35 11.19 11.01
CA ARG A 206 -15.35 11.53 12.02
C ARG A 206 -15.81 10.34 12.85
N ILE A 207 -16.01 9.18 12.22
CA ILE A 207 -16.47 7.96 12.89
C ILE A 207 -15.35 7.31 13.68
N VAL A 208 -14.15 7.24 13.10
CA VAL A 208 -13.06 6.43 13.64
C VAL A 208 -12.01 7.32 14.31
N TYR A 209 -11.29 8.14 13.53
CA TYR A 209 -10.06 8.77 14.00
C TYR A 209 -10.28 9.88 15.03
N ARG A 210 -11.38 10.64 14.90
CA ARG A 210 -11.79 11.66 15.86
C ARG A 210 -11.92 11.11 17.27
N GLY A 211 -12.50 9.91 17.42
CA GLY A 211 -12.67 9.26 18.71
C GLY A 211 -11.35 8.96 19.42
N PHE A 212 -10.34 8.53 18.66
CA PHE A 212 -8.99 8.26 19.17
C PHE A 212 -8.22 9.55 19.50
N ARG A 213 -8.35 10.59 18.68
CA ARG A 213 -7.72 11.89 18.95
C ARG A 213 -8.24 12.54 20.22
N LEU A 214 -9.55 12.49 20.47
CA LEU A 214 -10.14 13.03 21.70
C LEU A 214 -9.75 12.27 22.97
N ARG A 215 -9.14 11.08 22.83
CA ARG A 215 -8.64 10.26 23.94
C ARG A 215 -7.12 10.26 24.03
N ASP A 216 -6.44 11.16 23.31
CA ASP A 216 -4.97 11.24 23.21
C ASP A 216 -4.32 9.88 22.96
N SER A 217 -4.94 9.07 22.09
CA SER A 217 -4.41 7.76 21.75
C SER A 217 -3.10 7.91 20.98
N SER A 218 -2.16 6.97 21.19
CA SER A 218 -0.87 7.03 20.49
C SER A 218 -1.04 6.95 18.96
N PRO A 219 -0.12 7.55 18.18
CA PRO A 219 -0.12 7.43 16.72
C PRO A 219 -0.16 5.99 16.21
N GLN A 220 0.43 5.06 16.98
CA GLN A 220 0.44 3.64 16.68
C GLN A 220 -0.99 3.06 16.71
N VAL A 221 -1.80 3.40 17.72
CA VAL A 221 -3.20 2.98 17.81
C VAL A 221 -4.02 3.53 16.65
N MET A 222 -3.77 4.79 16.25
CA MET A 222 -4.44 5.38 15.08
C MET A 222 -4.08 4.70 13.77
N MET A 223 -2.79 4.39 13.58
CA MET A 223 -2.27 3.66 12.44
C MET A 223 -2.89 2.25 12.35
N ILE A 224 -2.98 1.57 13.48
CA ILE A 224 -3.64 0.29 13.62
C ILE A 224 -5.15 0.40 13.29
N ALA A 225 -5.85 1.41 13.81
CA ALA A 225 -7.26 1.63 13.47
C ALA A 225 -7.45 1.83 11.96
N SER A 226 -6.55 2.54 11.29
CA SER A 226 -6.61 2.73 9.83
C SER A 226 -6.48 1.43 9.04
N LEU A 227 -5.74 0.45 9.56
CA LEU A 227 -5.68 -0.88 8.97
C LEU A 227 -7.02 -1.62 9.11
N GLY A 228 -7.69 -1.50 10.26
CA GLY A 228 -9.04 -2.03 10.45
C GLY A 228 -10.05 -1.44 9.47
N VAL A 229 -9.99 -0.12 9.25
CA VAL A 229 -10.79 0.56 8.21
C VAL A 229 -10.47 0.02 6.82
N ALA A 230 -9.19 -0.18 6.51
CA ALA A 230 -8.77 -0.70 5.21
C ALA A 230 -9.35 -2.10 4.93
N LEU A 231 -9.33 -2.99 5.92
CA LEU A 231 -9.92 -4.34 5.81
C LEU A 231 -11.42 -4.29 5.57
N ILE A 232 -12.14 -3.39 6.24
CA ILE A 232 -13.59 -3.22 6.05
C ILE A 232 -13.89 -2.73 4.63
N LEU A 233 -13.22 -1.66 4.19
CA LEU A 233 -13.42 -1.10 2.85
C LEU A 233 -13.15 -2.12 1.75
N ARG A 234 -12.03 -2.85 1.86
CA ARG A 234 -11.66 -3.91 0.91
C ARG A 234 -12.73 -4.99 0.81
N SER A 235 -13.23 -5.45 1.95
CA SER A 235 -14.28 -6.46 1.96
C SER A 235 -15.58 -5.95 1.36
N ILE A 236 -15.94 -4.68 1.58
CA ILE A 236 -17.11 -4.06 0.94
C ILE A 236 -16.95 -4.08 -0.59
N TYR A 237 -15.78 -3.73 -1.14
CA TYR A 237 -15.57 -3.79 -2.58
C TYR A 237 -15.66 -5.21 -3.12
N PHE A 238 -15.12 -6.19 -2.41
CA PHE A 238 -15.20 -7.58 -2.84
C PHE A 238 -16.63 -8.11 -2.84
N MET A 239 -17.38 -7.87 -1.76
CA MET A 239 -18.78 -8.29 -1.68
C MET A 239 -19.62 -7.65 -2.78
N ARG A 240 -19.32 -6.39 -3.16
CA ARG A 240 -20.05 -5.69 -4.22
C ARG A 240 -19.60 -6.08 -5.62
N PHE A 241 -18.30 -6.15 -5.90
CA PHE A 241 -17.75 -6.26 -7.26
C PHE A 241 -17.09 -7.60 -7.58
N SER A 242 -17.14 -8.57 -6.66
CA SER A 242 -16.46 -9.88 -6.77
C SER A 242 -14.93 -9.79 -6.86
N SER A 243 -14.28 -10.93 -7.04
CA SER A 243 -12.84 -11.05 -7.32
C SER A 243 -12.48 -10.71 -8.77
N ALA A 244 -13.49 -10.51 -9.63
CA ALA A 244 -13.33 -10.31 -11.05
C ALA A 244 -12.43 -9.11 -11.35
N LYS A 245 -11.58 -9.27 -12.36
CA LYS A 245 -10.74 -8.19 -12.86
C LYS A 245 -11.55 -7.37 -13.85
N VAL A 246 -11.70 -6.07 -13.57
CA VAL A 246 -12.45 -5.13 -14.42
C VAL A 246 -11.57 -3.93 -14.79
N ARG A 247 -11.96 -3.19 -15.82
CA ARG A 247 -11.28 -1.96 -16.25
C ARG A 247 -12.33 -0.93 -16.62
N PHE A 248 -12.13 0.31 -16.20
CA PHE A 248 -13.02 1.42 -16.55
C PHE A 248 -12.65 1.94 -17.92
N ILE A 249 -13.58 1.87 -18.86
CA ILE A 249 -13.39 2.39 -20.21
C ILE A 249 -14.44 3.50 -20.33
N PRO A 250 -14.04 4.78 -20.27
CA PRO A 250 -14.98 5.90 -20.42
C PRO A 250 -15.60 5.92 -21.81
N ASP A 251 -14.81 5.58 -22.81
CA ASP A 251 -15.20 5.51 -24.21
C ASP A 251 -14.27 4.47 -24.86
N SER A 252 -14.81 3.67 -25.78
CA SER A 252 -14.11 2.56 -26.42
C SER A 252 -12.84 3.03 -27.14
N ASP A 253 -12.88 4.24 -27.67
CA ASP A 253 -11.80 4.93 -28.39
C ASP A 253 -10.58 5.28 -27.54
N PHE A 254 -10.68 5.32 -26.20
CA PHE A 254 -9.49 5.43 -25.33
C PHE A 254 -8.55 4.25 -25.45
N THR A 255 -9.09 3.10 -25.87
CA THR A 255 -8.35 1.84 -26.00
C THR A 255 -8.10 1.45 -27.45
N ALA A 256 -8.59 2.26 -28.40
CA ALA A 256 -8.38 2.06 -29.82
C ALA A 256 -6.89 2.17 -30.18
N THR A 257 -6.47 1.37 -31.15
CA THR A 257 -5.09 1.34 -31.64
C THR A 257 -4.71 2.59 -32.44
N ALA A 258 -5.70 3.28 -33.02
CA ALA A 258 -5.54 4.55 -33.74
C ALA A 258 -5.25 5.73 -32.80
N ASN A 259 -5.84 5.74 -31.60
CA ASN A 259 -5.72 6.82 -30.63
C ASN A 259 -4.49 6.68 -29.72
N ARG A 260 -3.34 7.04 -30.28
CA ARG A 260 -2.03 6.92 -29.63
C ARG A 260 -1.12 8.10 -29.97
N TRP A 261 -0.24 8.44 -29.04
CA TRP A 261 0.91 9.28 -29.36
C TRP A 261 2.01 8.42 -29.96
N GLU A 262 2.34 8.69 -31.23
CA GLU A 262 3.50 8.10 -31.90
C GLU A 262 4.72 8.96 -31.59
N LEU A 263 5.50 8.51 -30.61
CA LEU A 263 6.68 9.23 -30.16
C LEU A 263 7.92 8.59 -30.79
N PRO A 264 8.77 9.35 -31.50
CA PRO A 264 10.02 8.81 -32.01
C PRO A 264 10.87 8.31 -30.83
N THR A 265 11.47 7.14 -30.97
CA THR A 265 12.26 6.51 -29.92
C THR A 265 13.59 6.00 -30.45
N SER A 266 14.56 5.95 -29.56
CA SER A 266 15.81 5.23 -29.77
C SER A 266 15.87 4.07 -28.80
N ARG A 267 16.31 2.91 -29.28
CA ARG A 267 16.59 1.74 -28.46
C ARG A 267 18.08 1.64 -28.20
N ILE A 268 18.43 1.47 -26.93
CA ILE A 268 19.78 1.13 -26.49
C ILE A 268 19.78 -0.35 -26.14
N LYS A 269 20.48 -1.16 -26.94
CA LYS A 269 20.74 -2.57 -26.65
C LYS A 269 22.12 -2.69 -26.00
N LEU A 270 22.15 -3.21 -24.79
CA LEU A 270 23.36 -3.54 -24.05
C LEU A 270 23.58 -5.05 -24.14
N ASN A 271 24.69 -5.47 -24.75
CA ASN A 271 25.12 -6.87 -24.73
C ASN A 271 26.15 -7.03 -23.60
N LEU A 272 25.76 -7.74 -22.55
CA LEU A 272 26.56 -8.01 -21.37
C LEU A 272 27.07 -9.46 -21.38
N GLY A 273 28.20 -9.70 -20.71
CA GLY A 273 28.79 -11.02 -20.56
C GLY A 273 29.82 -11.36 -21.63
N GLU A 274 29.81 -12.62 -22.07
CA GLU A 274 30.68 -13.10 -23.15
C GLU A 274 30.23 -12.51 -24.50
N ARG A 275 31.19 -12.06 -25.30
CA ARG A 275 30.91 -11.33 -26.55
C ARG A 275 31.61 -11.91 -27.76
N SER A 276 32.49 -12.90 -27.58
CA SER A 276 33.06 -13.66 -28.68
C SER A 276 31.97 -14.45 -29.40
N LEU A 277 31.98 -14.41 -30.73
CA LEU A 277 31.17 -15.29 -31.56
C LEU A 277 31.87 -16.65 -31.72
N ALA A 278 31.09 -17.71 -31.97
CA ALA A 278 31.65 -19.00 -32.38
C ALA A 278 32.33 -18.88 -33.76
N GLU A 279 33.31 -19.73 -34.05
CA GLU A 279 34.03 -19.72 -35.33
C GLU A 279 33.05 -19.80 -36.52
N GLY A 280 33.13 -18.83 -37.44
CA GLY A 280 32.23 -18.71 -38.60
C GLY A 280 30.86 -18.09 -38.31
N GLY A 281 30.60 -17.65 -37.08
CA GLY A 281 29.36 -16.95 -36.72
C GLY A 281 29.39 -15.47 -37.10
N THR A 282 28.26 -14.95 -37.56
CA THR A 282 28.08 -13.51 -37.86
C THR A 282 27.11 -12.85 -36.88
N TYR A 283 27.35 -11.59 -36.54
CA TYR A 283 26.42 -10.73 -35.80
C TYR A 283 25.84 -9.67 -36.72
N THR A 284 24.52 -9.58 -36.74
CA THR A 284 23.77 -8.56 -37.47
C THR A 284 23.46 -7.38 -36.55
N TYR A 285 24.06 -6.23 -36.84
CA TYR A 285 23.72 -4.97 -36.20
C TYR A 285 22.27 -4.58 -36.52
N GLN A 286 21.62 -3.89 -35.59
CA GLN A 286 20.30 -3.30 -35.74
C GLN A 286 20.36 -1.96 -36.48
N THR A 287 21.54 -1.34 -36.60
CA THR A 287 21.78 -0.18 -37.45
C THR A 287 21.89 -0.60 -38.91
N CYS A 288 21.33 0.22 -39.80
CA CYS A 288 21.34 -0.03 -41.24
C CYS A 288 22.34 0.89 -41.94
N GLU A 289 22.98 0.38 -42.98
CA GLU A 289 23.89 1.10 -43.87
C GLU A 289 23.42 0.94 -45.32
N GLN A 290 23.73 1.92 -46.16
CA GLN A 290 23.38 1.88 -47.57
C GLN A 290 24.34 0.91 -48.30
N THR A 291 23.82 -0.22 -48.80
CA THR A 291 24.61 -1.23 -49.52
C THR A 291 24.52 -1.08 -51.04
N GLY A 292 23.52 -0.35 -51.54
CA GLY A 292 23.35 -0.10 -52.98
C GLY A 292 22.32 0.97 -53.31
N ILE A 293 21.99 1.09 -54.59
CA ILE A 293 20.87 1.88 -55.12
C ILE A 293 20.09 0.94 -56.03
N ASP A 294 18.78 0.87 -55.87
CA ASP A 294 17.92 0.05 -56.74
C ASP A 294 17.91 0.66 -58.15
N GLU A 295 18.35 -0.13 -59.13
CA GLU A 295 18.49 0.27 -60.53
C GLU A 295 17.15 0.64 -61.18
N THR A 296 16.02 0.18 -60.62
CA THR A 296 14.67 0.45 -61.13
C THR A 296 13.98 1.66 -60.49
N SER A 297 14.17 1.89 -59.20
CA SER A 297 13.49 2.98 -58.46
C SER A 297 14.39 4.18 -58.15
N GLY A 298 15.72 4.02 -58.21
CA GLY A 298 16.69 5.05 -57.83
C GLY A 298 16.79 5.29 -56.33
N GLU A 299 16.12 4.49 -55.50
CA GLU A 299 16.15 4.60 -54.03
C GLU A 299 17.35 3.85 -53.42
N PRO A 300 17.93 4.35 -52.32
CA PRO A 300 19.03 3.69 -51.63
C PRO A 300 18.57 2.38 -50.98
N ILE A 301 19.27 1.28 -51.28
CA ILE A 301 19.04 -0.02 -50.62
C ILE A 301 19.73 0.02 -49.26
N MET A 302 18.94 -0.01 -48.19
CA MET A 302 19.41 -0.02 -46.80
C MET A 302 19.39 -1.45 -46.27
N GLU A 303 20.54 -1.97 -45.88
CA GLU A 303 20.67 -3.30 -45.28
C GLU A 303 21.36 -3.22 -43.92
N ARG A 304 21.16 -4.25 -43.09
CA ARG A 304 21.78 -4.30 -41.76
C ARG A 304 23.25 -4.68 -41.87
N ILE A 305 24.09 -4.00 -41.09
CA ILE A 305 25.53 -4.28 -41.05
C ILE A 305 25.75 -5.68 -40.48
N VAL A 306 26.40 -6.56 -41.23
CA VAL A 306 26.80 -7.90 -40.78
C VAL A 306 28.29 -7.88 -40.49
N SER A 307 28.69 -8.30 -39.29
CA SER A 307 30.10 -8.40 -38.90
C SER A 307 30.43 -9.81 -38.42
N GLU A 308 31.60 -10.30 -38.81
CA GLU A 308 32.23 -11.51 -38.30
C GLU A 308 32.97 -11.28 -36.96
N GLY A 309 32.95 -10.05 -36.44
CA GLY A 309 33.60 -9.66 -35.18
C GLY A 309 32.75 -9.86 -33.94
N ASN A 310 33.30 -9.51 -32.76
CA ASN A 310 32.60 -9.65 -31.48
C ASN A 310 31.31 -8.81 -31.40
N ARG A 311 30.36 -9.26 -30.58
CA ARG A 311 29.13 -8.51 -30.30
C ARG A 311 29.49 -7.15 -29.64
N PRO A 312 28.91 -6.02 -30.10
CA PRO A 312 29.18 -4.70 -29.52
C PRO A 312 28.61 -4.60 -28.11
N THR A 313 29.26 -3.85 -27.20
CA THR A 313 28.75 -3.65 -25.83
C THR A 313 27.47 -2.83 -25.78
N VAL A 314 27.41 -1.79 -26.60
CA VAL A 314 26.33 -0.82 -26.65
C VAL A 314 25.99 -0.61 -28.10
N GLU A 315 24.72 -0.77 -28.43
CA GLU A 315 24.18 -0.55 -29.76
C GLU A 315 22.98 0.39 -29.61
N ILE A 316 23.00 1.49 -30.35
CA ILE A 316 21.94 2.50 -30.33
C ILE A 316 21.36 2.54 -31.74
N TYR A 317 20.06 2.33 -31.85
CA TYR A 317 19.36 2.33 -33.13
C TYR A 317 17.97 2.95 -32.98
N ASP A 318 17.54 3.63 -34.02
CA ASP A 318 16.33 4.45 -34.12
C ASP A 318 15.49 4.11 -35.36
N ILE A 319 15.86 3.08 -36.10
CA ILE A 319 15.18 2.60 -37.32
C ILE A 319 14.61 1.19 -37.06
N GLY A 320 13.51 0.86 -37.75
CA GLY A 320 12.81 -0.43 -37.69
C GLY A 320 13.57 -1.63 -38.27
N ILE A 321 12.87 -2.76 -38.40
CA ILE A 321 13.44 -4.00 -38.98
C ILE A 321 13.65 -3.86 -40.48
N ASP A 322 12.80 -3.07 -41.12
CA ASP A 322 12.73 -2.73 -42.54
C ASP A 322 13.77 -1.69 -42.98
N CYS A 323 14.61 -1.17 -42.08
CA CYS A 323 15.66 -0.20 -42.38
C CYS A 323 15.20 1.13 -43.02
N ILE A 324 13.89 1.38 -43.10
CA ILE A 324 13.27 2.56 -43.72
C ILE A 324 12.42 3.31 -42.69
N SER A 325 11.53 2.62 -41.97
CA SER A 325 10.65 3.27 -41.00
C SER A 325 11.39 3.70 -39.72
N PRO A 326 11.19 4.94 -39.23
CA PRO A 326 11.73 5.35 -37.93
C PRO A 326 11.00 4.59 -36.82
N LEU A 327 11.74 4.25 -35.78
CA LEU A 327 11.20 3.52 -34.65
C LEU A 327 10.34 4.44 -33.79
N THR A 328 9.07 4.07 -33.63
CA THR A 328 8.11 4.80 -32.79
C THR A 328 7.69 3.96 -31.59
N SER A 329 7.58 4.62 -30.43
CA SER A 329 6.95 4.05 -29.25
C SER A 329 5.52 4.54 -29.19
N ASN A 330 4.58 3.62 -29.34
CA ASN A 330 3.15 3.89 -29.33
C ASN A 330 2.65 4.01 -27.88
N LEU A 331 2.36 5.23 -27.44
CA LEU A 331 1.72 5.46 -26.13
C LEU A 331 0.23 5.73 -26.33
N SER A 332 -0.61 4.75 -25.98
CA SER A 332 -2.07 4.94 -25.95
C SER A 332 -2.44 6.11 -25.04
N TYR A 333 -3.43 6.90 -25.46
CA TYR A 333 -3.95 8.03 -24.69
C TYR A 333 -4.42 7.63 -23.28
N ALA A 334 -4.95 6.41 -23.11
CA ALA A 334 -5.31 5.87 -21.80
C ALA A 334 -4.12 5.88 -20.83
N ASN A 335 -2.98 5.30 -21.23
CA ASN A 335 -1.77 5.25 -20.39
C ASN A 335 -1.12 6.63 -20.23
N GLY A 336 -1.22 7.46 -21.26
CA GLY A 336 -0.70 8.82 -21.28
C GLY A 336 -1.43 9.82 -20.39
N SER A 337 -2.74 9.66 -20.23
CA SER A 337 -3.60 10.57 -19.45
C SER A 337 -3.32 10.53 -17.94
N LEU A 338 -2.97 9.36 -17.40
CA LEU A 338 -2.68 9.14 -15.98
C LEU A 338 -1.63 10.09 -15.40
N PRO A 339 -0.38 10.15 -15.93
CA PRO A 339 0.61 11.07 -15.40
C PRO A 339 0.20 12.54 -15.54
N VAL A 340 -0.43 12.92 -16.65
CA VAL A 340 -0.88 14.31 -16.87
C VAL A 340 -1.87 14.73 -15.78
N VAL A 341 -2.94 13.95 -15.55
CA VAL A 341 -3.97 14.26 -14.55
C VAL A 341 -3.39 14.31 -13.14
N VAL A 342 -2.55 13.35 -12.76
CA VAL A 342 -1.97 13.29 -11.42
C VAL A 342 -1.00 14.44 -11.17
N PHE A 343 -0.02 14.69 -12.05
CA PHE A 343 0.95 15.78 -11.84
C PHE A 343 0.27 17.15 -11.81
N ILE A 344 -0.77 17.38 -12.63
CA ILE A 344 -1.58 18.61 -12.57
C ILE A 344 -2.33 18.71 -11.23
N SER A 345 -2.99 17.64 -10.78
CA SER A 345 -3.71 17.61 -9.50
C SER A 345 -2.78 17.91 -8.32
N VAL A 346 -1.57 17.36 -8.36
CA VAL A 346 -0.51 17.59 -7.37
C VAL A 346 0.03 19.01 -7.43
N ALA A 347 0.26 19.55 -8.63
CA ALA A 347 0.68 20.93 -8.79
C ALA A 347 -0.37 21.89 -8.20
N MET A 348 -1.67 21.65 -8.46
CA MET A 348 -2.76 22.41 -7.86
C MET A 348 -2.77 22.30 -6.33
N LEU A 349 -2.54 21.11 -5.77
CA LEU A 349 -2.40 20.93 -4.33
C LEU A 349 -1.23 21.75 -3.77
N VAL A 350 -0.05 21.69 -4.40
CA VAL A 350 1.13 22.45 -3.94
C VAL A 350 0.84 23.94 -3.93
N LEU A 351 0.16 24.45 -4.96
CA LEU A 351 -0.30 25.84 -5.00
C LEU A 351 -1.28 26.14 -3.86
N LEU A 352 -2.24 25.25 -3.61
CA LEU A 352 -3.19 25.38 -2.51
C LEU A 352 -2.46 25.45 -1.16
N LEU A 353 -1.52 24.55 -0.88
CA LEU A 353 -0.81 24.48 0.40
C LEU A 353 0.14 25.67 0.63
N ASN A 354 0.78 26.17 -0.43
CA ASN A 354 1.80 27.22 -0.29
C ASN A 354 1.24 28.64 -0.42
N LYS A 355 0.17 28.83 -1.21
CA LYS A 355 -0.32 30.17 -1.60
C LYS A 355 -1.67 30.54 -0.99
N THR A 356 -2.39 29.61 -0.37
CA THR A 356 -3.72 29.89 0.22
C THR A 356 -3.72 30.01 1.74
N ARG A 357 -4.76 30.66 2.29
CA ARG A 357 -5.00 30.75 3.74
C ARG A 357 -5.26 29.38 4.38
N LEU A 358 -5.91 28.47 3.64
CA LEU A 358 -6.12 27.10 4.10
C LEU A 358 -4.78 26.40 4.31
N GLY A 359 -3.87 26.49 3.33
CA GLY A 359 -2.52 25.94 3.42
C GLY A 359 -1.68 26.51 4.57
N MET A 360 -1.80 27.81 4.85
CA MET A 360 -1.16 28.42 6.03
C MET A 360 -1.68 27.83 7.35
N ARG A 361 -3.00 27.67 7.48
CA ARG A 361 -3.61 27.04 8.68
C ARG A 361 -3.20 25.57 8.83
N MET A 362 -3.13 24.83 7.72
CA MET A 362 -2.68 23.43 7.72
C MET A 362 -1.23 23.30 8.19
N ARG A 363 -0.33 24.18 7.75
CA ARG A 363 1.06 24.19 8.22
C ARG A 363 1.17 24.54 9.71
N ALA A 364 0.42 25.54 10.18
CA ALA A 364 0.39 25.90 11.60
C ALA A 364 -0.08 24.73 12.49
N VAL A 365 -1.15 24.02 12.06
CA VAL A 365 -1.66 22.83 12.77
C VAL A 365 -0.68 21.66 12.71
N ALA A 366 0.00 21.47 11.59
CA ALA A 366 1.02 20.44 11.42
C ALA A 366 2.20 20.65 12.40
N ASP A 367 2.67 21.89 12.51
CA ASP A 367 3.79 22.26 13.38
C ASP A 367 3.42 22.09 14.86
N ASN A 368 2.34 22.73 15.29
CA ASN A 368 1.82 22.55 16.66
C ASN A 368 0.30 22.79 16.72
N PRO A 369 -0.51 21.73 16.89
CA PRO A 369 -1.97 21.86 16.91
C PRO A 369 -2.47 22.66 18.12
N GLU A 370 -1.80 22.57 19.27
CA GLU A 370 -2.19 23.27 20.50
C GLU A 370 -1.93 24.79 20.37
N LEU A 371 -0.76 25.18 19.85
CA LEU A 371 -0.44 26.58 19.57
C LEU A 371 -1.37 27.15 18.48
N ALA A 372 -1.68 26.36 17.45
CA ALA A 372 -2.64 26.76 16.42
C ALA A 372 -4.04 26.98 17.02
N ALA A 373 -4.49 26.10 17.91
CA ALA A 373 -5.77 26.25 18.62
C ALA A 373 -5.79 27.52 19.47
N SER A 374 -4.72 27.81 20.21
CA SER A 374 -4.60 29.05 21.01
C SER A 374 -4.64 30.33 20.16
N SER A 375 -4.21 30.23 18.89
CA SER A 375 -4.27 31.32 17.91
C SER A 375 -5.63 31.46 17.21
N GLY A 376 -6.66 30.75 17.68
CA GLY A 376 -8.02 30.78 17.14
C GLY A 376 -8.24 29.93 15.88
N ILE A 377 -7.30 29.04 15.52
CA ILE A 377 -7.46 28.11 14.40
C ILE A 377 -8.24 26.88 14.87
N ASN A 378 -9.36 26.59 14.22
CA ASN A 378 -10.11 25.36 14.51
C ASN A 378 -9.36 24.14 13.92
N VAL A 379 -8.60 23.46 14.78
CA VAL A 379 -7.78 22.28 14.44
C VAL A 379 -8.62 21.15 13.84
N GLU A 380 -9.79 20.88 14.38
CA GLU A 380 -10.69 19.81 13.92
C GLU A 380 -11.12 20.03 12.46
N ARG A 381 -11.51 21.26 12.10
CA ARG A 381 -11.85 21.60 10.71
C ARG A 381 -10.66 21.50 9.78
N VAL A 382 -9.47 21.86 10.25
CA VAL A 382 -8.23 21.74 9.46
C VAL A 382 -7.88 20.26 9.23
N GLN A 383 -8.06 19.39 10.23
CA GLN A 383 -7.87 17.95 10.10
C GLN A 383 -8.90 17.31 9.16
N GLN A 384 -10.17 17.72 9.21
CA GLN A 384 -11.22 17.24 8.30
C GLN A 384 -10.99 17.69 6.86
N THR A 385 -10.62 18.96 6.65
CA THR A 385 -10.27 19.45 5.30
C THR A 385 -9.01 18.77 4.75
N SER A 386 -8.05 18.44 5.61
CA SER A 386 -6.91 17.60 5.24
C SER A 386 -7.32 16.19 4.85
N ALA A 387 -8.25 15.57 5.59
CA ALA A 387 -8.79 14.24 5.25
C ALA A 387 -9.51 14.26 3.90
N PHE A 388 -10.33 15.29 3.66
CA PHE A 388 -11.03 15.50 2.39
C PHE A 388 -10.06 15.63 1.21
N LEU A 389 -9.08 16.52 1.33
CA LEU A 389 -8.14 16.81 0.24
C LEU A 389 -7.20 15.63 -0.05
N SER A 390 -6.76 14.94 1.02
CA SER A 390 -5.95 13.73 0.92
C SER A 390 -6.71 12.62 0.19
N ALA A 391 -7.91 12.28 0.67
CA ALA A 391 -8.72 11.23 0.06
C ALA A 391 -9.15 11.58 -1.36
N GLY A 392 -9.53 12.83 -1.60
CA GLY A 392 -9.93 13.35 -2.91
C GLY A 392 -8.86 13.17 -3.99
N ILE A 393 -7.62 13.59 -3.72
CA ILE A 393 -6.52 13.48 -4.71
C ILE A 393 -6.18 12.02 -4.98
N THR A 394 -6.20 11.19 -3.94
CA THR A 394 -5.98 9.75 -4.09
C THR A 394 -7.13 9.11 -4.90
N GLY A 395 -8.37 9.53 -4.69
CA GLY A 395 -9.53 9.09 -5.48
C GLY A 395 -9.45 9.49 -6.96
N VAL A 396 -8.99 10.71 -7.27
CA VAL A 396 -8.72 11.14 -8.65
C VAL A 396 -7.69 10.22 -9.29
N GLY A 397 -6.59 9.93 -8.59
CA GLY A 397 -5.56 9.00 -9.02
C GLY A 397 -6.12 7.61 -9.32
N GLY A 398 -7.03 7.11 -8.48
CA GLY A 398 -7.71 5.83 -8.70
C GLY A 398 -8.62 5.83 -9.92
N ALA A 399 -9.46 6.86 -10.07
CA ALA A 399 -10.38 6.98 -11.20
C ALA A 399 -9.64 6.99 -12.54
N ILE A 400 -8.55 7.75 -12.67
CA ILE A 400 -7.76 7.75 -13.90
C ILE A 400 -6.94 6.45 -14.08
N PHE A 401 -6.41 5.87 -13.00
CA PHE A 401 -5.65 4.61 -13.07
C PHE A 401 -6.51 3.43 -13.53
N SER A 402 -7.81 3.45 -13.19
CA SER A 402 -8.75 2.40 -13.59
C SER A 402 -8.97 2.28 -15.10
N VAL A 403 -8.56 3.29 -15.88
CA VAL A 403 -8.55 3.27 -17.35
C VAL A 403 -7.35 2.51 -17.92
N THR A 404 -6.23 2.48 -17.19
CA THR A 404 -4.95 1.95 -17.70
C THR A 404 -4.85 0.43 -17.61
N LEU A 405 -5.28 -0.16 -16.48
CA LEU A 405 -5.03 -1.57 -16.17
C LEU A 405 -6.27 -2.23 -15.56
N LEU A 406 -6.40 -3.53 -15.79
CA LEU A 406 -7.40 -4.34 -15.12
C LEU A 406 -7.08 -4.43 -13.61
N PHE A 407 -8.12 -4.30 -12.80
CA PHE A 407 -8.00 -4.26 -11.35
C PHE A 407 -9.06 -5.10 -10.66
N ASN A 408 -8.78 -5.44 -9.40
CA ASN A 408 -9.66 -6.17 -8.51
C ASN A 408 -9.59 -5.57 -7.08
N PRO A 409 -10.43 -6.03 -6.13
CA PRO A 409 -10.47 -5.46 -4.78
C PRO A 409 -9.14 -5.57 -4.00
N THR A 410 -8.20 -6.42 -4.44
CA THR A 410 -6.88 -6.58 -3.79
C THR A 410 -5.81 -5.62 -4.34
N THR A 411 -6.09 -4.94 -5.45
CA THR A 411 -5.11 -4.12 -6.20
C THR A 411 -4.60 -2.94 -5.37
N GLY A 412 -5.46 -2.28 -4.59
CA GLY A 412 -5.08 -1.11 -3.79
C GLY A 412 -3.93 -1.39 -2.83
N PHE A 413 -3.95 -2.53 -2.15
CA PHE A 413 -2.89 -2.89 -1.19
C PHE A 413 -1.52 -3.08 -1.84
N ALA A 414 -1.50 -3.66 -3.06
CA ALA A 414 -0.27 -3.83 -3.81
C ALA A 414 0.36 -2.48 -4.22
N LEU A 415 -0.46 -1.43 -4.35
CA LEU A 415 -0.02 -0.06 -4.64
C LEU A 415 0.32 0.75 -3.37
N LEU A 416 -0.18 0.34 -2.21
CA LEU A 416 0.07 1.01 -0.93
C LEU A 416 1.54 0.93 -0.52
N LEU A 417 2.13 -0.26 -0.62
CA LEU A 417 3.49 -0.50 -0.14
C LEU A 417 4.53 0.33 -0.94
N PRO A 418 4.51 0.40 -2.29
CA PRO A 418 5.44 1.25 -3.02
C PRO A 418 5.19 2.75 -2.75
N ALA A 419 3.94 3.14 -2.48
CA ALA A 419 3.65 4.51 -2.06
C ALA A 419 4.27 4.85 -0.68
N PHE A 420 4.34 3.88 0.25
CA PHE A 420 5.14 4.06 1.47
C PHE A 420 6.63 4.24 1.17
N ALA A 421 7.19 3.50 0.21
CA ALA A 421 8.57 3.73 -0.21
C ALA A 421 8.80 5.17 -0.68
N VAL A 422 7.86 5.73 -1.46
CA VAL A 422 7.90 7.12 -1.91
C VAL A 422 7.87 8.11 -0.74
N ILE A 423 6.99 7.94 0.25
CA ILE A 423 6.87 8.87 1.39
C ILE A 423 8.12 8.83 2.26
N VAL A 424 8.62 7.62 2.52
CA VAL A 424 9.78 7.42 3.38
C VAL A 424 11.02 8.01 2.71
N LEU A 425 11.21 7.71 1.42
CA LEU A 425 12.28 8.28 0.63
C LEU A 425 12.16 9.82 0.51
N GLY A 426 10.94 10.32 0.29
CA GLY A 426 10.64 11.74 0.17
C GLY A 426 10.66 12.52 1.49
N THR A 427 10.92 11.85 2.62
CA THR A 427 10.73 12.35 3.98
C THR A 427 9.26 12.59 4.32
N ILE A 428 8.82 12.04 5.45
CA ILE A 428 7.41 12.09 5.89
C ILE A 428 6.98 13.56 6.04
N GLY A 429 5.88 13.94 5.37
CA GLY A 429 5.30 15.29 5.47
C GLY A 429 5.86 16.32 4.47
N SER A 430 6.78 15.91 3.57
CA SER A 430 7.30 16.75 2.50
C SER A 430 6.66 16.43 1.15
N VAL A 431 5.80 17.33 0.66
CA VAL A 431 5.13 17.16 -0.65
C VAL A 431 6.13 17.21 -1.81
N SER A 432 7.10 18.12 -1.76
CA SER A 432 8.16 18.22 -2.78
C SER A 432 9.09 17.00 -2.77
N GLY A 433 9.41 16.50 -1.58
CA GLY A 433 10.18 15.27 -1.44
C GLY A 433 9.45 14.06 -2.00
N ALA A 434 8.14 13.95 -1.80
CA ALA A 434 7.31 12.88 -2.37
C ALA A 434 7.29 12.88 -3.91
N ILE A 435 7.30 14.06 -4.56
CA ILE A 435 7.36 14.19 -6.03
C ILE A 435 8.69 13.65 -6.59
N ILE A 436 9.81 14.02 -5.98
CA ILE A 436 11.14 13.54 -6.42
C ILE A 436 11.26 12.05 -6.14
N ALA A 437 10.83 11.60 -4.96
CA ALA A 437 10.86 10.20 -4.58
C ALA A 437 9.99 9.32 -5.48
N SER A 438 8.82 9.80 -5.93
CA SER A 438 7.96 9.02 -6.83
C SER A 438 8.58 8.85 -8.21
N LEU A 439 9.25 9.88 -8.74
CA LEU A 439 10.00 9.79 -10.00
C LEU A 439 11.16 8.81 -9.88
N MET A 440 11.91 8.84 -8.78
CA MET A 440 13.01 7.89 -8.54
C MET A 440 12.50 6.45 -8.40
N VAL A 441 11.46 6.23 -7.59
CA VAL A 441 10.88 4.90 -7.39
C VAL A 441 10.22 4.38 -8.67
N GLY A 442 9.54 5.26 -9.43
CA GLY A 442 8.98 4.94 -10.74
C GLY A 442 10.06 4.55 -11.75
N PHE A 443 11.19 5.28 -11.76
CA PHE A 443 12.34 4.95 -12.61
C PHE A 443 12.95 3.60 -12.25
N VAL A 444 13.20 3.36 -10.96
CA VAL A 444 13.73 2.06 -10.48
C VAL A 444 12.83 0.92 -10.92
N ARG A 445 11.50 1.07 -10.80
CA ARG A 445 10.56 0.05 -11.28
C ARG A 445 10.62 -0.12 -12.80
N ALA A 446 10.58 0.97 -13.56
CA ALA A 446 10.56 0.94 -15.03
C ALA A 446 11.85 0.36 -15.62
N SER A 447 13.02 0.71 -15.07
CA SER A 447 14.31 0.20 -15.52
C SER A 447 14.54 -1.26 -15.11
N SER A 448 13.95 -1.71 -14.01
CA SER A 448 14.14 -3.07 -13.51
C SER A 448 13.52 -4.14 -14.41
N THR A 449 12.38 -3.85 -15.05
CA THR A 449 11.71 -4.82 -15.93
C THR A 449 12.59 -5.30 -17.09
N PRO A 450 13.16 -4.43 -17.96
CA PRO A 450 14.02 -4.89 -19.04
C PRO A 450 15.31 -5.56 -18.53
N ILE A 451 15.89 -5.09 -17.41
CA ILE A 451 17.09 -5.69 -16.82
C ILE A 451 16.80 -7.12 -16.35
N LEU A 452 15.75 -7.32 -15.56
CA LEU A 452 15.40 -8.62 -14.99
C LEU A 452 14.96 -9.62 -16.06
N THR A 453 14.27 -9.17 -17.11
CA THR A 453 13.90 -10.02 -18.24
C THR A 453 15.13 -10.38 -19.07
N GLY A 454 16.00 -9.42 -19.40
CA GLY A 454 17.20 -9.67 -20.21
C GLY A 454 18.22 -10.58 -19.53
N VAL A 455 18.38 -10.47 -18.21
CA VAL A 455 19.33 -11.28 -17.42
C VAL A 455 18.70 -12.61 -16.95
N GLY A 456 17.38 -12.66 -16.78
CA GLY A 456 16.69 -13.84 -16.26
C GLY A 456 16.79 -15.05 -17.18
N PHE A 457 16.67 -14.87 -18.50
CA PHE A 457 16.73 -16.01 -19.44
C PHE A 457 18.10 -16.71 -19.48
N PRO A 458 19.24 -16.00 -19.66
CA PRO A 458 20.56 -16.64 -19.67
C PRO A 458 20.93 -17.35 -18.37
N LEU A 459 20.36 -16.93 -17.23
CA LEU A 459 20.63 -17.53 -15.92
C LEU A 459 19.62 -18.63 -15.53
N ASP A 460 18.83 -19.16 -16.48
CA ASP A 460 17.76 -20.14 -16.26
C ASP A 460 16.70 -19.70 -15.22
N ARG A 461 16.45 -18.38 -15.16
CA ARG A 461 15.61 -17.70 -14.16
C ARG A 461 14.53 -16.84 -14.84
N SER A 462 13.70 -17.48 -15.66
CA SER A 462 12.58 -16.81 -16.36
C SER A 462 11.59 -16.09 -15.42
N GLY A 463 11.51 -16.52 -14.15
CA GLY A 463 10.67 -15.90 -13.11
C GLY A 463 11.14 -14.53 -12.60
N TYR A 464 12.35 -14.08 -12.95
CA TYR A 464 12.92 -12.82 -12.44
C TYR A 464 12.14 -11.57 -12.84
N SER A 465 11.40 -11.62 -13.95
CA SER A 465 10.50 -10.53 -14.36
C SER A 465 9.48 -10.16 -13.27
N ALA A 466 9.06 -11.12 -12.44
CA ALA A 466 8.14 -10.90 -11.32
C ALA A 466 8.74 -10.02 -10.20
N LEU A 467 10.08 -10.02 -10.04
CA LEU A 467 10.78 -9.23 -9.02
C LEU A 467 10.75 -7.72 -9.31
N SER A 468 10.43 -7.30 -10.54
CA SER A 468 10.22 -5.89 -10.89
C SER A 468 9.19 -5.20 -9.98
N GLY A 469 8.22 -5.99 -9.49
CA GLY A 469 7.21 -5.59 -8.51
C GLY A 469 7.79 -5.06 -7.19
N VAL A 470 8.95 -5.57 -6.80
CA VAL A 470 9.54 -5.47 -5.45
C VAL A 470 10.79 -4.60 -5.40
N MET A 471 11.35 -4.26 -6.56
CA MET A 471 12.53 -3.38 -6.67
C MET A 471 12.37 -2.04 -5.92
N PRO A 472 11.19 -1.38 -5.91
CA PRO A 472 10.95 -0.23 -5.04
C PRO A 472 11.27 -0.46 -3.55
N TYR A 473 10.98 -1.66 -3.03
CA TYR A 473 11.20 -2.01 -1.62
C TYR A 473 12.67 -2.26 -1.33
N ILE A 474 13.36 -3.00 -2.20
CA ILE A 474 14.79 -3.27 -2.07
C ILE A 474 15.54 -1.94 -2.08
N PHE A 475 15.18 -1.07 -3.03
CA PHE A 475 15.72 0.28 -3.15
C PHE A 475 15.43 1.14 -1.91
N LEU A 476 14.20 1.09 -1.38
CA LEU A 476 13.85 1.77 -0.13
C LEU A 476 14.73 1.33 1.03
N VAL A 477 14.85 0.03 1.26
CA VAL A 477 15.64 -0.53 2.37
C VAL A 477 17.10 -0.12 2.21
N ALA A 478 17.66 -0.24 1.00
CA ALA A 478 19.02 0.19 0.71
C ALA A 478 19.24 1.68 1.03
N ILE A 479 18.30 2.55 0.63
CA ILE A 479 18.40 3.98 0.91
C ILE A 479 18.24 4.28 2.40
N LEU A 480 17.32 3.65 3.13
CA LEU A 480 17.15 3.94 4.56
C LEU A 480 18.38 3.57 5.39
N ILE A 481 19.12 2.53 4.98
CA ILE A 481 20.41 2.15 5.58
C ILE A 481 21.45 3.27 5.36
N VAL A 482 21.38 3.96 4.23
CA VAL A 482 22.30 5.05 3.83
C VAL A 482 21.87 6.40 4.41
N LEU A 483 20.61 6.79 4.20
CA LEU A 483 19.93 8.04 4.52
C LEU A 483 18.66 7.77 5.37
N PRO A 484 18.79 7.58 6.69
CA PRO A 484 17.67 7.20 7.56
C PRO A 484 16.57 8.26 7.68
N LYS A 485 16.87 9.52 7.32
CA LYS A 485 15.91 10.64 7.33
C LYS A 485 15.25 10.88 5.97
N GLY A 486 15.59 10.10 4.95
CA GLY A 486 15.14 10.29 3.57
C GLY A 486 15.88 11.44 2.85
N LEU A 487 15.57 11.60 1.56
CA LEU A 487 16.14 12.63 0.69
C LEU A 487 15.58 14.03 0.97
N GLY A 488 14.33 14.14 1.43
CA GLY A 488 13.68 15.43 1.69
C GLY A 488 14.40 16.27 2.75
N ASP A 489 14.83 15.66 3.85
CA ASP A 489 15.63 16.31 4.91
C ASP A 489 16.98 16.82 4.37
N ALA A 490 17.61 16.08 3.45
CA ALA A 490 18.86 16.52 2.82
C ALA A 490 18.65 17.76 1.94
N ILE A 491 17.57 17.79 1.15
CA ILE A 491 17.20 18.94 0.32
C ILE A 491 16.86 20.15 1.19
N GLU A 492 16.12 19.96 2.29
CA GLU A 492 15.77 21.03 3.22
C GLU A 492 17.02 21.66 3.86
N ARG A 493 17.97 20.84 4.33
CA ARG A 493 19.25 21.33 4.85
C ARG A 493 20.06 22.07 3.79
N TRP A 494 20.10 21.56 2.57
CA TRP A 494 20.78 22.23 1.46
C TRP A 494 20.16 23.59 1.15
N ASN A 495 18.82 23.68 1.17
CA ASN A 495 18.12 24.95 0.99
C ASN A 495 18.41 25.94 2.12
N ILE A 496 18.39 25.49 3.38
CA ILE A 496 18.74 26.32 4.54
C ILE A 496 20.17 26.84 4.42
N GLU A 497 21.12 25.98 4.04
CA GLU A 497 22.53 26.36 3.89
C GLU A 497 22.74 27.34 2.73
N LYS A 498 22.05 27.11 1.62
CA LYS A 498 22.02 28.04 0.47
C LYS A 498 21.46 29.41 0.86
N GLU A 499 20.40 29.46 1.66
CA GLU A 499 19.84 30.72 2.16
C GLU A 499 20.76 31.42 3.15
N ARG A 500 21.39 30.68 4.07
CA ARG A 500 22.42 31.21 4.98
C ARG A 500 23.59 31.84 4.21
N ASN A 501 24.06 31.19 3.14
CA ASN A 501 25.15 31.70 2.32
C ASN A 501 24.73 32.90 1.44
N ARG A 502 23.50 32.91 0.93
CA ARG A 502 22.93 34.09 0.22
C ARG A 502 22.73 35.30 1.15
N ASN A 503 22.46 35.09 2.44
CA ASN A 503 22.36 36.20 3.40
C ASN A 503 23.72 36.81 3.76
N LYS A 504 24.84 36.11 3.52
CA LYS A 504 26.20 36.65 3.67
C LYS A 504 26.62 37.52 2.48
N GLU A 505 26.13 37.24 1.28
CA GLU A 505 26.32 38.08 0.09
C GLU A 505 25.20 39.13 -0.02
N ALA A 506 25.43 40.32 0.54
CA ALA A 506 24.49 41.43 0.46
C ALA A 506 24.18 41.82 -1.00
N ARG A 507 23.02 41.38 -1.51
CA ARG A 507 22.40 41.79 -2.80
C ARG A 507 22.05 43.28 -2.81
N SER A 508 23.06 44.13 -2.92
CA SER A 508 22.95 45.60 -2.83
C SER A 508 23.27 46.35 -4.12
N LEU A 509 23.56 45.66 -5.24
CA LEU A 509 24.11 46.31 -6.45
C LEU A 509 23.46 45.89 -7.78
N ILE A 510 22.15 45.60 -7.83
CA ILE A 510 21.49 45.42 -9.14
C ILE A 510 20.89 46.77 -9.57
N ASP A 511 21.40 47.30 -10.69
CA ASP A 511 20.99 48.59 -11.27
C ASP A 511 19.48 48.61 -11.59
N LYS A 512 18.81 49.71 -11.21
CA LYS A 512 17.37 49.93 -11.44
C LYS A 512 17.02 49.91 -12.92
N ARG A 513 17.94 50.33 -13.79
CA ARG A 513 17.77 50.29 -15.25
C ARG A 513 17.63 48.86 -15.77
N ILE A 514 18.43 47.93 -15.25
CA ILE A 514 18.37 46.50 -15.60
C ILE A 514 17.05 45.89 -15.14
N VAL A 515 16.61 46.22 -13.92
CA VAL A 515 15.32 45.74 -13.38
C VAL A 515 14.14 46.25 -14.21
N ALA A 516 14.18 47.51 -14.64
CA ALA A 516 13.13 48.08 -15.47
C ALA A 516 13.14 47.52 -16.89
N ALA A 517 14.33 47.33 -17.48
CA ALA A 517 14.48 46.67 -18.78
C ALA A 517 13.90 45.24 -18.75
N LEU A 518 14.21 44.47 -17.71
CA LEU A 518 13.64 43.12 -17.50
C LEU A 518 12.11 43.10 -17.37
N ALA A 519 11.51 44.20 -16.92
CA ALA A 519 10.06 44.34 -16.78
C ALA A 519 9.36 44.76 -18.09
N LEU A 520 10.05 45.55 -18.92
CA LEU A 520 9.58 46.01 -20.25
C LEU A 520 9.70 44.92 -21.32
N LEU A 521 10.78 44.14 -21.27
CA LEU A 521 10.98 42.99 -22.16
C LEU A 521 9.93 41.89 -21.88
N PRO A 522 9.71 40.94 -22.82
CA PRO A 522 8.83 39.79 -22.61
C PRO A 522 9.18 38.95 -21.37
N THR A 523 10.42 39.07 -20.89
CA THR A 523 10.88 38.53 -19.60
C THR A 523 10.06 39.01 -18.39
N GLY A 524 9.35 40.12 -18.52
CA GLY A 524 8.42 40.64 -17.52
C GLY A 524 7.23 39.72 -17.26
N ILE A 525 6.80 38.93 -18.26
CA ILE A 525 5.73 37.92 -18.12
C ILE A 525 6.09 36.87 -17.08
N LEU A 526 7.35 36.46 -17.02
CA LEU A 526 7.86 35.50 -16.04
C LEU A 526 8.20 36.14 -14.69
N GLY A 527 8.13 37.47 -14.58
CA GLY A 527 8.43 38.20 -13.35
C GLY A 527 9.93 38.27 -13.03
N LEU A 528 10.81 38.20 -14.04
CA LEU A 528 12.26 38.25 -13.86
C LEU A 528 12.75 39.54 -13.20
N HIS A 529 12.02 40.66 -13.37
CA HIS A 529 12.28 41.92 -12.64
C HIS A 529 12.08 41.80 -11.13
N HIS A 530 11.15 40.95 -10.67
CA HIS A 530 10.99 40.63 -9.25
C HIS A 530 12.10 39.72 -8.74
N TRP A 531 12.54 38.77 -9.54
CA TRP A 531 13.64 37.89 -9.20
C TRP A 531 14.97 38.66 -9.04
N ALA A 532 15.24 39.59 -9.98
CA ALA A 532 16.37 40.51 -9.92
C ALA A 532 16.35 41.39 -8.65
N ARG A 533 15.18 41.75 -8.13
CA ARG A 533 15.01 42.49 -6.86
C ARG A 533 15.05 41.62 -5.60
N GLY A 534 15.29 40.31 -5.73
CA GLY A 534 15.25 39.38 -4.59
C GLY A 534 13.84 39.03 -4.10
N ARG A 535 12.77 39.41 -4.83
CA ARG A 535 11.38 39.02 -4.54
C ARG A 535 11.01 37.76 -5.32
N SER A 536 11.60 36.63 -4.94
CA SER A 536 11.36 35.33 -5.59
C SER A 536 9.88 34.92 -5.57
N ASP A 537 9.13 35.25 -4.52
CA ASP A 537 7.73 34.84 -4.41
C ASP A 537 6.84 35.47 -5.48
N LYS A 538 7.07 36.76 -5.77
CA LYS A 538 6.34 37.47 -6.83
C LYS A 538 6.77 36.96 -8.21
N ALA A 539 8.06 36.72 -8.42
CA ALA A 539 8.55 36.14 -9.67
C ALA A 539 7.95 34.75 -9.93
N GLN A 540 7.91 33.90 -8.92
CA GLN A 540 7.28 32.58 -9.00
C GLN A 540 5.80 32.68 -9.35
N ASN A 541 5.05 33.60 -8.73
CA ASN A 541 3.63 33.76 -9.06
C ASN A 541 3.42 34.15 -10.53
N PHE A 542 4.25 35.06 -11.07
CA PHE A 542 4.22 35.44 -12.48
C PHE A 542 4.50 34.25 -13.38
N SER A 543 5.59 33.53 -13.12
CA SER A 543 5.98 32.34 -13.86
C SER A 543 4.91 31.24 -13.81
N ILE A 544 4.32 30.97 -12.64
CA ILE A 544 3.27 29.96 -12.44
C ILE A 544 2.00 30.32 -13.23
N ILE A 545 1.58 31.58 -13.21
CA ILE A 545 0.38 32.02 -13.94
C ILE A 545 0.62 31.93 -15.45
N ALA A 546 1.77 32.40 -15.94
CA ALA A 546 2.10 32.38 -17.36
C ALA A 546 2.31 30.94 -17.91
N LEU A 547 3.07 30.11 -17.21
CA LEU A 547 3.27 28.71 -17.60
C LEU A 547 1.98 27.90 -17.41
N GLY A 548 1.22 28.18 -16.35
CA GLY A 548 -0.06 27.55 -16.08
C GLY A 548 -1.09 27.81 -17.19
N SER A 549 -1.19 29.04 -17.69
CA SER A 549 -2.07 29.35 -18.82
C SER A 549 -1.62 28.64 -20.10
N TYR A 550 -0.31 28.51 -20.34
CA TYR A 550 0.20 27.76 -21.50
C TYR A 550 -0.16 26.27 -21.45
N VAL A 551 0.09 25.64 -20.31
CA VAL A 551 -0.18 24.22 -20.12
C VAL A 551 -1.68 23.96 -20.21
N ALA A 552 -2.51 24.80 -19.58
CA ALA A 552 -3.96 24.70 -19.68
C ALA A 552 -4.43 24.79 -21.15
N HIS A 553 -3.92 25.76 -21.92
CA HIS A 553 -4.21 25.89 -23.35
C HIS A 553 -3.83 24.64 -24.14
N LYS A 554 -2.61 24.10 -23.95
CA LYS A 554 -2.17 22.89 -24.66
C LYS A 554 -3.04 21.68 -24.36
N VAL A 555 -3.44 21.48 -23.10
CA VAL A 555 -4.32 20.37 -22.70
C VAL A 555 -5.72 20.55 -23.25
N MET A 556 -6.34 21.72 -23.05
CA MET A 556 -7.71 22.00 -23.51
C MET A 556 -7.81 21.95 -25.05
N ARG A 557 -6.82 22.48 -25.77
CA ARG A 557 -6.77 22.39 -27.24
C ARG A 557 -6.58 20.96 -27.75
N PHE A 558 -5.82 20.13 -27.03
CA PHE A 558 -5.71 18.71 -27.35
C PHE A 558 -7.05 17.99 -27.18
N ILE A 559 -7.75 18.27 -26.07
CA ILE A 559 -9.11 17.75 -25.83
C ILE A 559 -10.05 18.20 -26.95
N GLY A 560 -10.05 19.49 -27.30
CA GLY A 560 -10.89 20.04 -28.38
C GLY A 560 -10.60 19.42 -29.75
N LYS A 561 -9.33 19.28 -30.15
CA LYS A 561 -8.96 18.70 -31.46
C LYS A 561 -9.42 17.23 -31.60
N ASN A 562 -9.25 16.44 -30.53
CA ASN A 562 -9.54 15.00 -30.53
C ASN A 562 -10.92 14.68 -29.96
N SER A 563 -11.88 15.58 -30.13
CA SER A 563 -13.26 15.42 -29.66
C SER A 563 -14.23 16.14 -30.59
N PHE A 564 -15.51 16.20 -30.24
CA PHE A 564 -16.60 16.76 -31.05
C PHE A 564 -16.73 18.28 -30.93
N ALA A 565 -15.61 19.01 -30.80
CA ALA A 565 -15.64 20.46 -30.77
C ALA A 565 -15.98 21.05 -32.16
N ASP A 566 -16.63 22.21 -32.18
CA ASP A 566 -17.03 22.86 -33.43
C ASP A 566 -15.79 23.19 -34.27
N GLY A 567 -15.76 22.69 -35.52
CA GLY A 567 -14.65 22.88 -36.45
C GLY A 567 -13.37 22.08 -36.13
N ALA A 568 -13.43 21.12 -35.19
CA ALA A 568 -12.33 20.18 -34.96
C ALA A 568 -12.34 19.01 -35.95
N CYS A 569 -11.15 18.59 -36.35
CA CYS A 569 -10.92 17.39 -37.18
C CYS A 569 -9.72 16.62 -36.59
N SER A 570 -10.00 15.43 -36.08
CA SER A 570 -9.04 14.45 -35.56
C SER A 570 -8.32 13.75 -36.72
N ASP A 571 -7.33 12.93 -36.39
CA ASP A 571 -6.57 12.22 -37.42
C ASP A 571 -7.48 11.22 -38.18
N SER A 572 -8.45 10.61 -37.48
CA SER A 572 -9.52 9.78 -38.09
C SER A 572 -10.42 10.56 -39.06
N CYS A 573 -10.71 11.83 -38.75
CA CYS A 573 -11.46 12.73 -39.65
C CYS A 573 -10.67 13.09 -40.90
N ILE A 574 -9.35 13.28 -40.77
CA ILE A 574 -8.46 13.58 -41.91
C ILE A 574 -8.33 12.37 -42.85
N GLU A 575 -8.33 11.15 -42.29
CA GLU A 575 -8.26 9.91 -43.07
C GLU A 575 -9.59 9.58 -43.79
N ALA A 576 -10.72 10.06 -43.29
CA ALA A 576 -12.03 9.83 -43.89
C ALA A 576 -12.28 10.76 -45.09
N GLU A 577 -12.31 10.20 -46.31
CA GLU A 577 -12.56 10.97 -47.53
C GLU A 577 -13.92 11.70 -47.50
N GLY A 578 -13.91 13.01 -47.75
CA GLY A 578 -15.12 13.83 -47.89
C GLY A 578 -15.72 14.36 -46.60
N ARG A 579 -15.03 14.26 -45.46
CA ARG A 579 -15.47 14.78 -44.15
C ARG A 579 -14.60 15.97 -43.71
N SER A 580 -15.23 17.02 -43.16
CA SER A 580 -14.53 18.26 -42.76
C SER A 580 -14.44 18.48 -41.26
N SER A 581 -15.24 17.75 -40.49
CA SER A 581 -15.31 17.85 -39.03
C SER A 581 -15.55 16.50 -38.37
N ASN A 582 -15.19 16.38 -37.09
CA ASN A 582 -15.39 15.17 -36.30
C ASN A 582 -16.87 14.79 -36.14
N ILE A 583 -17.78 15.76 -36.12
CA ILE A 583 -19.21 15.50 -36.02
C ILE A 583 -19.71 14.80 -37.29
N GLU A 584 -19.16 15.14 -38.45
CA GLU A 584 -19.53 14.46 -39.70
C GLU A 584 -19.10 12.99 -39.75
N LEU A 585 -18.18 12.53 -38.89
CA LEU A 585 -17.85 11.09 -38.81
C LEU A 585 -19.04 10.25 -38.34
N ILE A 586 -19.90 10.82 -37.50
CA ILE A 586 -21.07 10.15 -36.94
C ILE A 586 -22.37 10.59 -37.62
N THR A 587 -22.42 11.78 -38.23
CA THR A 587 -23.63 12.27 -38.92
C THR A 587 -23.66 11.90 -40.41
N SER A 588 -24.84 11.53 -40.89
CA SER A 588 -25.10 11.27 -42.31
C SER A 588 -25.35 12.54 -43.14
N ASN A 589 -25.50 13.71 -42.50
CA ASN A 589 -25.79 14.99 -43.15
C ASN A 589 -24.54 15.87 -43.33
N PRO A 590 -24.48 16.69 -44.40
CA PRO A 590 -23.38 17.60 -44.67
C PRO A 590 -23.34 18.85 -43.75
N ASP A 591 -24.43 19.16 -43.05
CA ASP A 591 -24.51 20.33 -42.16
C ASP A 591 -23.91 20.09 -40.76
N ALA A 592 -23.33 18.91 -40.51
CA ALA A 592 -22.72 18.52 -39.23
C ALA A 592 -23.64 18.73 -38.00
N SER A 593 -24.96 18.64 -38.18
CA SER A 593 -25.94 18.80 -37.10
C SER A 593 -26.34 17.43 -36.57
N LEU A 594 -26.23 17.27 -35.24
CA LEU A 594 -26.57 16.03 -34.56
C LEU A 594 -28.09 15.87 -34.50
N SER A 595 -28.59 14.65 -34.74
CA SER A 595 -30.00 14.29 -34.56
C SER A 595 -30.15 12.96 -33.82
N THR A 596 -31.36 12.64 -33.35
CA THR A 596 -31.63 11.34 -32.71
C THR A 596 -31.45 10.15 -33.64
N LYS A 597 -31.45 10.36 -34.96
CA LYS A 597 -31.23 9.30 -35.97
C LYS A 597 -29.77 8.91 -36.12
N ASP A 598 -28.85 9.76 -35.68
CA ASP A 598 -27.41 9.49 -35.74
C ASP A 598 -26.94 8.63 -34.54
N SER A 599 -27.86 8.25 -33.65
CA SER A 599 -27.58 7.33 -32.54
C SER A 599 -27.15 5.95 -33.07
N PRO A 600 -26.09 5.34 -32.52
CA PRO A 600 -25.68 3.97 -32.85
C PRO A 600 -26.73 2.89 -32.56
N TYR A 601 -27.75 3.23 -31.77
CA TYR A 601 -28.82 2.32 -31.34
C TYR A 601 -30.11 2.52 -32.12
N PHE A 602 -30.12 3.43 -33.10
CA PHE A 602 -31.29 3.77 -33.88
C PHE A 602 -31.71 2.62 -34.81
N ASP A 603 -33.00 2.32 -34.86
CA ASP A 603 -33.57 1.31 -35.77
C ASP A 603 -34.55 1.99 -36.76
N VAL A 604 -35.85 2.00 -36.45
CA VAL A 604 -36.89 2.63 -37.29
C VAL A 604 -37.45 3.90 -36.64
N ASP A 605 -37.75 3.82 -35.34
CA ASP A 605 -38.26 4.93 -34.52
C ASP A 605 -37.29 5.22 -33.37
N ALA A 606 -37.22 6.49 -32.94
CA ALA A 606 -36.34 6.89 -31.85
C ALA A 606 -36.79 6.28 -30.52
N SER A 607 -35.90 5.47 -29.92
CA SER A 607 -36.08 4.89 -28.60
C SER A 607 -35.63 5.86 -27.49
N ASP A 608 -35.99 5.55 -26.24
CA ASP A 608 -35.49 6.28 -25.07
C ASP A 608 -33.95 6.26 -24.98
N LEU A 609 -33.30 5.21 -25.49
CA LEU A 609 -31.84 5.10 -25.55
C LEU A 609 -31.25 6.13 -26.52
N ASP A 610 -31.88 6.32 -27.69
CA ASP A 610 -31.44 7.27 -28.70
C ASP A 610 -31.57 8.72 -28.21
N GLN A 611 -32.66 9.02 -27.48
CA GLN A 611 -32.84 10.34 -26.88
C GLN A 611 -31.80 10.62 -25.79
N LYS A 612 -31.51 9.63 -24.93
CA LYS A 612 -30.45 9.74 -23.91
C LYS A 612 -29.07 9.93 -24.53
N TRP A 613 -28.75 9.18 -25.59
CA TRP A 613 -27.51 9.34 -26.33
C TRP A 613 -27.38 10.76 -26.90
N PHE A 614 -28.44 11.26 -27.54
CA PHE A 614 -28.47 12.59 -28.11
C PHE A 614 -28.25 13.68 -27.05
N GLU A 615 -28.95 13.61 -25.90
CA GLU A 615 -28.77 14.55 -24.78
C GLU A 615 -27.34 14.53 -24.22
N LEU A 616 -26.72 13.35 -24.13
CA LEU A 616 -25.34 13.20 -23.66
C LEU A 616 -24.32 13.73 -24.67
N MET A 617 -24.56 13.53 -25.96
CA MET A 617 -23.69 14.04 -27.01
C MET A 617 -23.79 15.55 -27.16
N GLU A 618 -24.98 16.13 -27.02
CA GLU A 618 -25.14 17.59 -26.97
C GLU A 618 -24.36 18.16 -25.76
N LEU A 619 -24.45 17.49 -24.62
CA LEU A 619 -23.69 17.84 -23.42
C LEU A 619 -22.16 17.68 -23.62
N GLU A 620 -21.72 16.65 -24.34
CA GLU A 620 -20.31 16.46 -24.72
C GLU A 620 -19.80 17.64 -25.54
N ILE A 621 -20.51 17.98 -26.63
CA ILE A 621 -20.17 19.10 -27.51
C ILE A 621 -20.11 20.41 -26.72
N GLN A 622 -21.13 20.69 -25.90
CA GLN A 622 -21.14 21.89 -25.05
C GLN A 622 -19.96 21.92 -24.07
N THR A 623 -19.62 20.78 -23.46
CA THR A 623 -18.53 20.68 -22.48
C THR A 623 -17.18 20.94 -23.14
N VAL A 624 -16.94 20.36 -24.32
CA VAL A 624 -15.68 20.48 -25.04
C VAL A 624 -15.55 21.86 -25.70
N ASN A 625 -16.62 22.40 -26.27
CA ASN A 625 -16.63 23.78 -26.79
C ASN A 625 -16.31 24.79 -25.68
N ALA A 626 -16.92 24.64 -24.50
CA ALA A 626 -16.61 25.49 -23.36
C ALA A 626 -15.12 25.39 -22.94
N LEU A 627 -14.52 24.20 -22.98
CA LEU A 627 -13.09 24.02 -22.69
C LEU A 627 -12.19 24.67 -23.76
N SER A 628 -12.56 24.53 -25.03
CA SER A 628 -11.85 25.13 -26.17
C SER A 628 -11.89 26.66 -26.10
N ASP A 629 -13.08 27.23 -25.87
CA ASP A 629 -13.31 28.67 -25.76
C ASP A 629 -12.54 29.28 -24.57
N ILE A 630 -12.58 28.61 -23.41
CA ILE A 630 -11.79 29.03 -22.23
C ILE A 630 -10.30 29.05 -22.57
N SER A 631 -9.82 28.08 -23.33
CA SER A 631 -8.42 27.98 -23.75
C SER A 631 -8.00 29.13 -24.66
N ASP A 632 -8.81 29.41 -25.68
CA ASP A 632 -8.52 30.46 -26.66
C ASP A 632 -8.60 31.86 -26.04
N TRP A 633 -9.40 32.02 -25.00
CA TRP A 633 -9.40 33.21 -24.17
C TRP A 633 -8.21 33.27 -23.19
N LEU A 634 -7.90 32.20 -22.48
CA LEU A 634 -6.90 32.22 -21.40
C LEU A 634 -5.48 32.52 -21.93
N TRP A 635 -5.09 31.91 -23.05
CA TRP A 635 -3.70 31.92 -23.53
C TRP A 635 -3.17 33.29 -23.98
N PRO A 636 -3.88 34.09 -24.78
CA PRO A 636 -3.40 35.42 -25.18
C PRO A 636 -3.57 36.46 -24.06
N TRP A 637 -4.68 36.41 -23.31
CA TRP A 637 -5.04 37.46 -22.35
C TRP A 637 -4.22 37.41 -21.05
N VAL A 638 -3.87 36.22 -20.56
CA VAL A 638 -3.12 36.09 -19.29
C VAL A 638 -1.67 36.61 -19.40
N PRO A 639 -0.84 36.19 -20.38
CA PRO A 639 0.49 36.73 -20.58
C PRO A 639 0.46 38.24 -20.90
N LEU A 640 -0.52 38.71 -21.68
CA LEU A 640 -0.69 40.13 -21.98
C LEU A 640 -0.95 40.94 -20.69
N ALA A 641 -1.86 40.47 -19.83
CA ALA A 641 -2.15 41.12 -18.56
C ALA A 641 -0.94 41.14 -17.61
N LEU A 642 -0.19 40.03 -17.53
CA LEU A 642 1.06 39.97 -16.74
C LEU A 642 2.12 40.93 -17.30
N TRP A 643 2.26 41.01 -18.62
CA TRP A 643 3.22 41.89 -19.27
C TRP A 643 2.88 43.37 -19.05
N LEU A 644 1.62 43.76 -19.25
CA LEU A 644 1.14 45.12 -18.97
C LEU A 644 1.38 45.52 -17.51
N PHE A 645 1.16 44.58 -16.58
CA PHE A 645 1.42 44.81 -15.18
C PHE A 645 2.93 44.94 -14.87
N ALA A 646 3.77 44.13 -15.51
CA ALA A 646 5.22 44.23 -15.40
C ALA A 646 5.74 45.56 -15.96
N ILE A 647 5.26 46.00 -17.13
CA ILE A 647 5.59 47.30 -17.74
C ILE A 647 5.24 48.44 -16.79
N ARG A 648 4.00 48.44 -16.25
CA ARG A 648 3.57 49.47 -15.28
C ARG A 648 4.52 49.56 -14.09
N GLN A 649 4.95 48.41 -13.55
CA GLN A 649 5.90 48.39 -12.44
C GLN A 649 7.32 48.80 -12.84
N GLY A 650 7.80 48.38 -14.01
CA GLY A 650 9.09 48.79 -14.55
C GLY A 650 9.19 50.30 -14.71
N LEU A 651 8.13 50.93 -15.26
CA LEU A 651 8.02 52.37 -15.39
C LEU A 651 7.95 53.08 -14.03
N GLN A 652 7.23 52.52 -13.04
CA GLN A 652 7.21 53.06 -11.68
C GLN A 652 8.59 52.99 -11.01
N ILE A 653 9.36 51.92 -11.21
CA ILE A 653 10.71 51.73 -10.66
C ILE A 653 11.72 52.72 -11.27
N LEU A 654 11.56 53.07 -12.55
CA LEU A 654 12.35 54.13 -13.21
C LEU A 654 12.00 55.53 -12.68
N ARG A 655 10.73 55.75 -12.33
CA ARG A 655 10.20 57.08 -12.02
C ARG A 655 10.37 57.49 -10.55
N ASN A 656 10.23 56.56 -9.58
CA ASN A 656 10.35 56.87 -8.15
C ASN A 656 11.39 55.97 -7.47
N GLY A 657 12.45 56.60 -6.94
CA GLY A 657 13.62 55.93 -6.38
C GLY A 657 13.39 55.12 -5.11
N ARG A 658 12.25 55.26 -4.41
CA ARG A 658 11.88 54.50 -3.20
C ARG A 658 10.44 54.86 -2.85
N THR A 659 9.50 53.92 -2.82
CA THR A 659 8.22 54.11 -2.13
C THR A 659 7.66 52.82 -1.55
N ASN A 660 7.09 52.96 -0.36
CA ASN A 660 6.29 51.96 0.34
C ASN A 660 5.09 51.56 -0.53
N GLU A 661 5.01 50.28 -0.90
CA GLU A 661 3.93 49.70 -1.71
C GLU A 661 2.59 49.55 -0.93
N ASN A 662 2.47 50.12 0.28
CA ASN A 662 1.33 49.88 1.16
C ASN A 662 0.15 50.85 0.98
N GLU A 663 0.29 51.97 0.27
CA GLU A 663 -0.78 52.99 0.24
C GLU A 663 -1.76 52.89 -0.93
N ASP A 664 -1.40 52.34 -2.10
CA ASP A 664 -2.28 52.48 -3.29
C ASP A 664 -3.04 51.20 -3.71
N ARG A 665 -3.01 50.14 -2.91
CA ARG A 665 -3.46 48.80 -3.36
C ARG A 665 -4.84 48.35 -2.90
N ALA A 666 -5.57 49.16 -2.13
CA ALA A 666 -6.65 48.64 -1.30
C ALA A 666 -8.02 49.30 -1.45
N ASP A 667 -8.27 50.22 -2.40
CA ASP A 667 -9.50 51.04 -2.32
C ASP A 667 -10.55 50.86 -3.44
N PHE A 668 -10.21 50.39 -4.65
CA PHE A 668 -11.22 50.29 -5.72
C PHE A 668 -11.86 48.90 -5.87
N ILE A 669 -11.05 47.85 -6.05
CA ILE A 669 -11.53 46.47 -6.29
C ILE A 669 -12.06 45.84 -5.00
N SER A 670 -11.41 46.09 -3.88
CA SER A 670 -11.86 45.71 -2.54
C SER A 670 -13.20 46.37 -2.20
N ALA A 671 -13.42 47.64 -2.55
CA ALA A 671 -14.65 48.37 -2.24
C ALA A 671 -15.85 47.88 -3.07
N GLN A 672 -15.63 47.49 -4.33
CA GLN A 672 -16.68 46.84 -5.14
C GLN A 672 -16.98 45.41 -4.66
N LEU A 673 -15.95 44.60 -4.40
CA LEU A 673 -16.14 43.25 -3.85
C LEU A 673 -16.74 43.27 -2.44
N LEU A 674 -16.41 44.27 -1.62
CA LEU A 674 -17.04 44.50 -0.32
C LEU A 674 -18.50 44.91 -0.47
N ARG A 675 -18.85 45.73 -1.48
CA ARG A 675 -20.24 46.09 -1.79
C ARG A 675 -21.06 44.88 -2.22
N VAL A 676 -20.55 44.07 -3.16
CA VAL A 676 -21.20 42.84 -3.63
C VAL A 676 -21.33 41.83 -2.50
N ARG A 677 -20.25 41.60 -1.74
CA ARG A 677 -20.28 40.71 -0.57
C ARG A 677 -21.27 41.19 0.48
N ASN A 678 -21.30 42.48 0.79
CA ASN A 678 -22.22 43.03 1.79
C ASN A 678 -23.68 42.99 1.31
N SER A 679 -23.94 43.18 0.02
CA SER A 679 -25.27 43.04 -0.60
C SER A 679 -25.77 41.59 -0.56
N ILE A 680 -24.90 40.62 -0.84
CA ILE A 680 -25.24 39.19 -0.72
C ILE A 680 -25.46 38.81 0.75
N ASN A 681 -24.62 39.32 1.66
CA ASN A 681 -24.73 39.03 3.10
C ASN A 681 -26.01 39.64 3.71
N SER A 682 -26.45 40.82 3.27
CA SER A 682 -27.69 41.46 3.75
C SER A 682 -28.94 40.72 3.27
N SER A 683 -28.93 40.19 2.03
CA SER A 683 -30.04 39.40 1.50
C SER A 683 -30.16 38.02 2.16
N LEU A 684 -29.04 37.41 2.56
CA LEU A 684 -29.03 36.09 3.20
C LEU A 684 -29.22 36.14 4.73
N LYS A 685 -28.87 37.25 5.40
CA LYS A 685 -28.94 37.35 6.87
C LYS A 685 -30.36 37.28 7.43
N GLY A 686 -31.34 37.91 6.78
CA GLY A 686 -32.73 37.95 7.28
C GLY A 686 -33.40 36.58 7.37
N PRO A 687 -33.35 35.74 6.31
CA PRO A 687 -33.87 34.37 6.34
C PRO A 687 -33.11 33.48 7.34
N PHE A 688 -31.77 33.55 7.33
CA PHE A 688 -30.94 32.73 8.22
C PHE A 688 -31.09 33.10 9.69
N SER A 689 -31.26 34.38 10.04
CA SER A 689 -31.45 34.79 11.43
C SER A 689 -32.81 34.35 11.97
N LYS A 690 -33.88 34.43 11.15
CA LYS A 690 -35.20 33.91 11.53
C LYS A 690 -35.20 32.38 11.69
N ALA A 691 -34.56 31.66 10.76
CA ALA A 691 -34.37 30.23 10.89
C ALA A 691 -33.55 29.87 12.15
N SER A 692 -32.48 30.62 12.42
CA SER A 692 -31.64 30.42 13.62
C SER A 692 -32.40 30.66 14.92
N THR A 693 -33.28 31.67 14.99
CA THR A 693 -34.08 31.93 16.21
C THR A 693 -35.13 30.85 16.43
N SER A 694 -35.82 30.41 15.37
CA SER A 694 -36.77 29.29 15.45
C SER A 694 -36.08 27.97 15.82
N ILE A 695 -34.88 27.70 15.27
CA ILE A 695 -34.07 26.55 15.66
C ILE A 695 -33.64 26.67 17.12
N SER A 696 -33.28 27.86 17.61
CA SER A 696 -32.91 28.08 19.02
C SER A 696 -34.08 27.84 19.98
N GLU A 697 -35.29 28.29 19.65
CA GLU A 697 -36.50 28.06 20.47
C GLU A 697 -36.91 26.59 20.48
N ALA A 698 -36.91 25.94 19.30
CA ALA A 698 -37.12 24.49 19.19
C ALA A 698 -36.05 23.72 19.98
N ASN A 699 -34.80 24.17 19.94
CA ASN A 699 -33.71 23.58 20.71
C ASN A 699 -33.85 23.81 22.22
N LYS A 700 -34.49 24.89 22.68
CA LYS A 700 -34.83 25.04 24.12
C LYS A 700 -35.98 24.12 24.52
N ALA A 701 -37.07 24.08 23.75
CA ALA A 701 -38.22 23.21 24.05
C ALA A 701 -37.83 21.72 24.04
N HIS A 702 -37.05 21.31 23.04
CA HIS A 702 -36.52 19.96 22.93
C HIS A 702 -35.56 19.61 24.07
N SER A 703 -34.81 20.59 24.60
CA SER A 703 -33.88 20.35 25.71
C SER A 703 -34.64 19.98 26.97
N ALA A 704 -35.71 20.71 27.28
CA ALA A 704 -36.56 20.46 28.43
C ALA A 704 -37.27 19.11 28.34
N LEU A 705 -37.67 18.68 27.14
CA LEU A 705 -38.30 17.39 26.92
C LEU A 705 -37.31 16.23 27.11
N ILE A 706 -36.09 16.35 26.59
CA ILE A 706 -35.04 15.34 26.79
C ILE A 706 -34.64 15.23 28.25
N THR A 707 -34.43 16.32 28.98
CA THR A 707 -34.09 16.21 30.41
C THR A 707 -35.18 15.48 31.18
N LYS A 708 -36.45 15.69 30.83
CA LYS A 708 -37.56 14.96 31.46
C LYS A 708 -37.53 13.45 31.14
N VAL A 709 -37.25 13.09 29.89
CA VAL A 709 -37.12 11.68 29.46
C VAL A 709 -35.86 11.04 30.05
N GLU A 710 -34.73 11.74 30.07
CA GLU A 710 -33.47 11.25 30.60
C GLU A 710 -33.56 11.01 32.10
N VAL A 711 -34.24 11.88 32.87
CA VAL A 711 -34.56 11.64 34.29
C VAL A 711 -35.46 10.40 34.47
N GLY A 712 -36.45 10.20 33.59
CA GLY A 712 -37.30 9.01 33.62
C GLY A 712 -36.55 7.71 33.30
N VAL A 713 -35.73 7.72 32.25
CA VAL A 713 -34.93 6.57 31.80
C VAL A 713 -33.80 6.28 32.78
N SER A 714 -33.15 7.30 33.35
CA SER A 714 -32.15 7.09 34.40
C SER A 714 -32.77 6.56 35.69
N GLY A 715 -33.98 6.99 36.05
CA GLY A 715 -34.77 6.37 37.13
C GLY A 715 -35.09 4.90 36.86
N LEU A 716 -35.51 4.56 35.64
CA LEU A 716 -35.75 3.16 35.23
C LEU A 716 -34.46 2.33 35.21
N LEU A 717 -33.36 2.88 34.70
CA LEU A 717 -32.05 2.23 34.68
C LEU A 717 -31.48 2.06 36.09
N LEU A 718 -31.70 3.00 37.00
CA LEU A 718 -31.35 2.89 38.41
C LEU A 718 -32.17 1.79 39.10
N ASN A 719 -33.46 1.68 38.78
CA ASN A 719 -34.31 0.57 39.23
C ASN A 719 -33.90 -0.78 38.63
N TRP A 720 -33.51 -0.81 37.36
CA TRP A 720 -32.99 -2.02 36.71
C TRP A 720 -31.64 -2.43 37.28
N ARG A 721 -30.73 -1.46 37.48
CA ARG A 721 -29.44 -1.67 38.14
C ARG A 721 -29.61 -2.11 39.58
N SER A 722 -30.54 -1.53 40.34
CA SER A 722 -30.79 -1.95 41.72
C SER A 722 -31.40 -3.35 41.76
N MET A 723 -32.23 -3.73 40.78
CA MET A 723 -32.80 -5.07 40.68
C MET A 723 -31.75 -6.14 40.27
N ILE A 724 -30.85 -5.82 39.33
CA ILE A 724 -29.70 -6.67 38.98
C ILE A 724 -28.70 -6.72 40.12
N ALA A 725 -28.40 -5.59 40.77
CA ALA A 725 -27.57 -5.53 41.94
C ALA A 725 -28.16 -6.41 43.03
N HIS A 726 -29.46 -6.32 43.33
CA HIS A 726 -30.10 -7.16 44.34
C HIS A 726 -30.07 -8.65 43.99
N LYS A 727 -30.30 -9.04 42.72
CA LYS A 727 -30.19 -10.44 42.26
C LYS A 727 -28.75 -10.95 42.30
N SER A 728 -27.79 -10.13 41.87
CA SER A 728 -26.37 -10.46 41.94
C SER A 728 -25.89 -10.53 43.39
N GLN A 729 -26.33 -9.62 44.25
CA GLN A 729 -25.97 -9.54 45.67
C GLN A 729 -26.60 -10.68 46.46
N LYS A 730 -27.77 -11.18 46.05
CA LYS A 730 -28.40 -12.41 46.60
C LYS A 730 -27.71 -13.70 46.13
N ALA A 731 -27.12 -13.71 44.92
CA ALA A 731 -26.26 -14.79 44.44
C ALA A 731 -24.85 -14.73 45.07
N ILE A 732 -24.37 -13.52 45.37
CA ILE A 732 -23.08 -13.23 46.02
C ILE A 732 -23.17 -13.51 47.53
N SER A 733 -24.30 -13.24 48.19
CA SER A 733 -24.51 -13.55 49.62
C SER A 733 -24.60 -15.05 49.93
N LEU A 734 -24.61 -15.91 48.91
CA LEU A 734 -24.45 -17.36 49.04
C LEU A 734 -22.97 -17.78 49.23
N PHE A 735 -22.03 -16.86 48.99
CA PHE A 735 -20.61 -17.01 49.24
C PHE A 735 -20.22 -16.12 50.44
N SER A 736 -19.47 -16.65 51.41
CA SER A 736 -19.06 -15.89 52.59
C SER A 736 -18.21 -14.66 52.23
N ASP A 737 -18.45 -13.52 52.90
CA ASP A 737 -17.77 -12.23 52.66
C ASP A 737 -16.23 -12.34 52.66
N GLU A 738 -15.69 -13.22 53.50
CA GLU A 738 -14.24 -13.47 53.61
C GLU A 738 -13.61 -14.06 52.33
N ARG A 739 -14.35 -14.89 51.57
CA ARG A 739 -13.87 -15.44 50.29
C ARG A 739 -13.97 -14.41 49.17
N LEU A 740 -14.97 -13.53 49.21
CA LEU A 740 -15.17 -12.47 48.22
C LEU A 740 -14.11 -11.37 48.32
N ASP A 741 -13.72 -10.95 49.52
CA ASP A 741 -12.61 -9.99 49.71
C ASP A 741 -11.26 -10.56 49.25
N ARG A 742 -11.08 -11.89 49.31
CA ARG A 742 -9.87 -12.56 48.80
C ARG A 742 -9.79 -12.57 47.26
N ILE A 743 -10.95 -12.52 46.59
CA ILE A 743 -11.14 -12.55 45.13
C ILE A 743 -11.23 -11.13 44.54
N ARG A 744 -11.68 -10.15 45.33
CA ARG A 744 -11.87 -8.76 44.91
C ARG A 744 -10.53 -8.04 44.78
N ASP A 745 -10.01 -7.99 43.55
CA ASP A 745 -8.85 -7.17 43.20
C ASP A 745 -9.30 -5.71 42.98
N PRO A 746 -8.76 -4.72 43.72
CA PRO A 746 -9.16 -3.32 43.57
C PRO A 746 -8.93 -2.76 42.15
N TYR A 747 -8.01 -3.35 41.39
CA TYR A 747 -7.70 -2.98 40.01
C TYR A 747 -8.46 -3.82 38.97
N GLY A 748 -9.39 -4.69 39.40
CA GLY A 748 -10.19 -5.53 38.51
C GLY A 748 -9.31 -6.35 37.57
N ARG A 749 -9.61 -6.31 36.26
CA ARG A 749 -8.85 -7.06 35.23
C ARG A 749 -7.41 -6.57 35.01
N GLU A 750 -7.08 -5.34 35.46
CA GLU A 750 -5.72 -4.78 35.42
C GLU A 750 -4.85 -5.30 36.58
N GLY A 751 -5.49 -5.86 37.63
CA GLY A 751 -4.80 -6.49 38.74
C GLY A 751 -4.30 -7.90 38.44
N ARG A 752 -3.31 -8.37 39.19
CA ARG A 752 -2.66 -9.68 38.96
C ARG A 752 -3.66 -10.84 39.09
N LYS A 753 -4.52 -10.81 40.12
CA LYS A 753 -5.52 -11.86 40.37
C LYS A 753 -6.68 -11.73 39.40
N GLY A 754 -7.20 -10.52 39.19
CA GLY A 754 -8.32 -10.31 38.27
C GLY A 754 -7.99 -10.66 36.82
N SER A 755 -6.76 -10.41 36.37
CA SER A 755 -6.29 -10.85 35.05
C SER A 755 -6.28 -12.37 34.89
N TRP A 756 -5.90 -13.14 35.91
CA TRP A 756 -5.96 -14.61 35.89
C TRP A 756 -7.39 -15.15 35.86
N ILE A 757 -8.30 -14.55 36.63
CA ILE A 757 -9.72 -14.92 36.63
C ILE A 757 -10.34 -14.66 35.25
N ALA A 758 -10.07 -13.48 34.68
CA ALA A 758 -10.56 -13.13 33.34
C ALA A 758 -9.98 -14.06 32.26
N PHE A 759 -8.69 -14.41 32.35
CA PHE A 759 -8.07 -15.40 31.46
C PHE A 759 -8.74 -16.77 31.57
N ALA A 760 -8.95 -17.29 32.78
CA ALA A 760 -9.60 -18.58 32.99
C ALA A 760 -11.03 -18.59 32.42
N ALA A 761 -11.81 -17.54 32.66
CA ALA A 761 -13.16 -17.41 32.12
C ALA A 761 -13.18 -17.42 30.57
N LEU A 762 -12.30 -16.64 29.94
CA LEU A 762 -12.20 -16.57 28.48
C LEU A 762 -11.66 -17.87 27.87
N ALA A 763 -10.67 -18.50 28.51
CA ALA A 763 -10.13 -19.78 28.07
C ALA A 763 -11.20 -20.89 28.12
N THR A 764 -12.03 -20.93 29.16
CA THR A 764 -13.15 -21.88 29.26
C THR A 764 -14.17 -21.67 28.15
N ILE A 765 -14.50 -20.41 27.81
CA ILE A 765 -15.39 -20.10 26.67
C ILE A 765 -14.79 -20.61 25.35
N ILE A 766 -13.49 -20.40 25.15
CA ILE A 766 -12.79 -20.87 23.93
C ILE A 766 -12.79 -22.40 23.87
N LEU A 767 -12.47 -23.09 24.97
CA LEU A 767 -12.49 -24.56 25.03
C LEU A 767 -13.88 -25.12 24.76
N TYR A 768 -14.92 -24.51 25.32
CA TYR A 768 -16.31 -24.87 25.03
C TYR A 768 -16.63 -24.68 23.54
N LEU A 769 -16.17 -23.60 22.93
CA LEU A 769 -16.42 -23.34 21.51
C LEU A 769 -15.68 -24.32 20.60
N ILE A 770 -14.43 -24.70 20.94
CA ILE A 770 -13.68 -25.76 20.24
C ILE A 770 -14.43 -27.10 20.34
N TRP A 771 -14.91 -27.45 21.53
CA TRP A 771 -15.70 -28.65 21.75
C TRP A 771 -17.02 -28.61 20.95
N TRP A 772 -17.66 -27.45 20.82
CA TRP A 772 -18.89 -27.25 20.07
C TRP A 772 -18.73 -27.31 18.53
N LEU A 773 -17.51 -27.20 17.98
CA LEU A 773 -17.32 -27.11 16.52
C LEU A 773 -18.04 -28.23 15.75
N PRO A 774 -18.88 -27.91 14.75
CA PRO A 774 -19.66 -28.93 14.07
C PRO A 774 -18.82 -29.70 13.04
N VAL A 775 -19.18 -30.96 12.83
CA VAL A 775 -18.59 -31.90 11.87
C VAL A 775 -19.74 -32.63 11.18
N ASN A 776 -19.62 -32.88 9.86
CA ASN A 776 -20.62 -33.61 9.09
C ASN A 776 -20.01 -34.92 8.59
N SER A 777 -20.21 -35.98 9.38
CA SER A 777 -19.62 -37.30 9.12
C SER A 777 -20.58 -38.40 9.54
N SER A 778 -20.36 -39.61 9.03
CA SER A 778 -21.06 -40.81 9.46
C SER A 778 -20.88 -41.04 10.98
N PRO A 779 -21.81 -41.70 11.69
CA PRO A 779 -21.67 -41.97 13.12
C PRO A 779 -20.39 -42.73 13.50
N GLU A 780 -19.85 -43.53 12.57
CA GLU A 780 -18.64 -44.34 12.77
C GLU A 780 -17.36 -43.49 12.66
N GLU A 781 -17.31 -42.52 11.74
CA GLU A 781 -16.14 -41.66 11.49
C GLU A 781 -16.17 -40.34 12.29
N PHE A 782 -17.30 -40.04 12.94
CA PHE A 782 -17.55 -38.77 13.63
C PHE A 782 -16.41 -38.35 14.57
N TRP A 783 -15.92 -39.27 15.41
CA TRP A 783 -14.86 -38.97 16.39
C TRP A 783 -13.51 -38.73 15.73
N TRP A 784 -13.20 -39.45 14.65
CA TRP A 784 -11.95 -39.27 13.91
C TRP A 784 -11.92 -37.88 13.25
N ASP A 785 -12.97 -37.51 12.53
CA ASP A 785 -13.09 -36.20 11.88
C ASP A 785 -13.11 -35.05 12.90
N LYS A 786 -13.79 -35.26 14.03
CA LYS A 786 -13.79 -34.31 15.15
C LYS A 786 -12.39 -34.08 15.70
N ILE A 787 -11.61 -35.14 15.92
CA ILE A 787 -10.23 -35.02 16.40
C ILE A 787 -9.34 -34.38 15.35
N PHE A 788 -9.45 -34.77 14.08
CA PHE A 788 -8.69 -34.19 12.99
C PHE A 788 -8.93 -32.67 12.90
N GLN A 789 -10.20 -32.26 12.94
CA GLN A 789 -10.62 -30.86 12.90
C GLN A 789 -10.10 -30.08 14.13
N VAL A 790 -10.33 -30.58 15.35
CA VAL A 790 -9.87 -29.94 16.60
C VAL A 790 -8.35 -29.84 16.63
N SER A 791 -7.63 -30.86 16.17
CA SER A 791 -6.17 -30.86 16.10
C SER A 791 -5.66 -29.81 15.13
N ASN A 792 -6.24 -29.70 13.93
CA ASN A 792 -5.87 -28.68 12.94
C ASN A 792 -6.13 -27.24 13.45
N VAL A 793 -7.26 -27.01 14.11
CA VAL A 793 -7.56 -25.72 14.74
C VAL A 793 -6.55 -25.42 15.85
N THR A 794 -6.21 -26.41 16.67
CA THR A 794 -5.25 -26.26 17.77
C THR A 794 -3.84 -25.94 17.26
N ILE A 795 -3.37 -26.57 16.18
CA ILE A 795 -2.09 -26.22 15.53
C ILE A 795 -2.12 -24.77 15.06
N GLY A 796 -3.19 -24.36 14.36
CA GLY A 796 -3.36 -22.99 13.89
C GLY A 796 -3.34 -21.98 15.05
N MET A 797 -4.00 -22.30 16.17
CA MET A 797 -3.96 -21.49 17.39
C MET A 797 -2.53 -21.37 17.91
N CYS A 798 -1.80 -22.49 18.02
CA CYS A 798 -0.42 -22.48 18.53
C CYS A 798 0.51 -21.63 17.66
N VAL A 799 0.43 -21.75 16.33
CA VAL A 799 1.20 -20.93 15.39
C VAL A 799 0.90 -19.44 15.62
N PHE A 800 -0.37 -19.06 15.67
CA PHE A 800 -0.77 -17.67 15.90
C PHE A 800 -0.40 -17.15 17.29
N ILE A 801 -0.43 -18.00 18.33
CA ILE A 801 0.01 -17.66 19.69
C ILE A 801 1.51 -17.36 19.70
N LEU A 802 2.34 -18.19 19.06
CA LEU A 802 3.79 -17.96 18.96
C LEU A 802 4.09 -16.66 18.18
N MET A 803 3.38 -16.42 17.08
CA MET A 803 3.50 -15.16 16.32
C MET A 803 3.06 -13.96 17.18
N ALA A 804 1.96 -14.09 17.94
CA ALA A 804 1.47 -13.04 18.82
C ALA A 804 2.41 -12.80 20.02
N PHE A 805 3.05 -13.82 20.59
CA PHE A 805 4.10 -13.66 21.59
C PHE A 805 5.30 -12.90 21.07
N SER A 806 5.77 -13.23 19.87
CA SER A 806 6.86 -12.50 19.22
C SER A 806 6.47 -11.05 18.95
N LEU A 807 5.27 -10.81 18.42
CA LEU A 807 4.76 -9.46 18.21
C LEU A 807 4.59 -8.68 19.53
N ASN A 808 4.14 -9.35 20.60
CA ASN A 808 4.01 -8.76 21.93
C ASN A 808 5.37 -8.41 22.53
N LEU A 809 6.39 -9.20 22.26
CA LEU A 809 7.77 -8.89 22.63
C LEU A 809 8.26 -7.64 21.91
N HIS A 810 8.14 -7.59 20.58
CA HIS A 810 8.57 -6.43 19.78
C HIS A 810 7.73 -5.18 20.08
N THR A 811 6.44 -5.21 19.81
CA THR A 811 5.58 -4.03 19.92
C THR A 811 5.17 -3.78 21.37
N GLY A 812 4.71 -4.82 22.07
CA GLY A 812 4.10 -4.68 23.39
C GLY A 812 5.11 -4.33 24.48
N TYR A 813 6.24 -5.04 24.58
CA TYR A 813 7.23 -4.84 25.64
C TYR A 813 8.33 -3.85 25.28
N THR A 814 8.79 -3.80 24.02
CA THR A 814 9.91 -2.92 23.64
C THR A 814 9.48 -1.60 22.99
N GLY A 815 8.22 -1.48 22.54
CA GLY A 815 7.72 -0.30 21.82
C GLY A 815 8.10 -0.25 20.34
N MET A 816 8.70 -1.31 19.78
CA MET A 816 9.06 -1.39 18.37
C MET A 816 7.91 -1.95 17.54
N VAL A 817 7.20 -1.09 16.81
CA VAL A 817 6.08 -1.51 15.95
C VAL A 817 6.58 -2.34 14.77
N ASN A 818 6.31 -3.65 14.80
CA ASN A 818 6.71 -4.60 13.76
C ASN A 818 5.50 -5.10 12.97
N PHE A 819 5.32 -4.62 11.74
CA PHE A 819 4.30 -5.12 10.82
C PHE A 819 4.83 -6.21 9.87
N GLY A 820 6.11 -6.58 9.94
CA GLY A 820 6.69 -7.64 9.12
C GLY A 820 6.87 -8.95 9.85
N ILE A 821 6.02 -9.32 10.80
CA ILE A 821 6.22 -10.56 11.57
C ILE A 821 6.30 -11.80 10.66
N ILE A 822 5.57 -11.76 9.54
CA ILE A 822 5.56 -12.82 8.51
C ILE A 822 6.91 -12.99 7.81
N PHE A 823 7.76 -11.97 7.78
CA PHE A 823 9.12 -12.09 7.24
C PHE A 823 9.90 -13.17 8.01
N PHE A 824 9.91 -13.09 9.35
CA PHE A 824 10.63 -14.05 10.19
C PHE A 824 10.00 -15.45 10.14
N VAL A 825 8.66 -15.52 10.12
CA VAL A 825 7.93 -16.78 10.00
C VAL A 825 8.20 -17.45 8.65
N GLY A 826 8.17 -16.68 7.56
CA GLY A 826 8.45 -17.16 6.22
C GLY A 826 9.87 -17.66 6.06
N VAL A 827 10.87 -16.94 6.58
CA VAL A 827 12.27 -17.40 6.59
C VAL A 827 12.40 -18.73 7.34
N GLY A 828 11.78 -18.87 8.52
CA GLY A 828 11.81 -20.12 9.27
C GLY A 828 11.16 -21.30 8.54
N ALA A 829 9.96 -21.07 7.98
CA ALA A 829 9.22 -22.05 7.19
C ALA A 829 10.01 -22.53 5.97
N ILE A 830 10.50 -21.58 5.16
CA ILE A 830 11.30 -21.85 3.96
C ILE A 830 12.58 -22.61 4.33
N THR A 831 13.30 -22.18 5.37
CA THR A 831 14.57 -22.80 5.78
C THR A 831 14.38 -24.25 6.20
N VAL A 832 13.39 -24.54 7.06
CA VAL A 832 13.09 -25.92 7.49
C VAL A 832 12.71 -26.77 6.30
N SER A 833 11.84 -26.28 5.43
CA SER A 833 11.35 -27.06 4.30
C SER A 833 12.44 -27.33 3.27
N VAL A 834 13.24 -26.33 2.87
CA VAL A 834 14.32 -26.51 1.89
C VAL A 834 15.43 -27.41 2.43
N LEU A 835 15.83 -27.24 3.69
CA LEU A 835 16.89 -28.06 4.28
C LEU A 835 16.46 -29.51 4.48
N SER A 836 15.20 -29.74 4.88
CA SER A 836 14.69 -31.11 5.12
C SER A 836 14.23 -31.84 3.87
N SER A 837 13.94 -31.12 2.78
CA SER A 837 13.57 -31.72 1.50
C SER A 837 14.67 -32.69 1.00
N PRO A 838 14.31 -33.88 0.49
CA PRO A 838 15.26 -34.81 -0.10
C PRO A 838 16.04 -34.23 -1.28
N GLU A 839 17.28 -34.67 -1.49
CA GLU A 839 18.14 -34.24 -2.60
C GLU A 839 17.51 -34.48 -3.98
N ARG A 840 16.76 -35.59 -4.14
CA ARG A 840 15.99 -35.89 -5.36
C ARG A 840 14.96 -34.83 -5.75
N TYR A 841 14.54 -33.99 -4.81
CA TYR A 841 13.61 -32.88 -5.00
C TYR A 841 14.30 -31.52 -4.89
N HIS A 842 15.62 -31.47 -5.09
CA HIS A 842 16.46 -30.28 -5.00
C HIS A 842 16.55 -29.65 -3.59
N GLY A 843 16.36 -30.44 -2.53
CA GLY A 843 16.64 -30.03 -1.15
C GLY A 843 18.00 -30.52 -0.64
N TYR A 844 18.29 -30.28 0.64
CA TYR A 844 19.59 -30.64 1.26
C TYR A 844 19.57 -31.93 2.10
N GLY A 845 18.42 -32.58 2.27
CA GLY A 845 18.30 -33.88 2.95
C GLY A 845 18.60 -33.88 4.46
N TRP A 846 18.60 -32.73 5.13
CA TRP A 846 18.84 -32.64 6.57
C TRP A 846 17.72 -33.28 7.38
N GLY A 847 18.07 -33.84 8.55
CA GLY A 847 17.07 -34.27 9.52
C GLY A 847 16.19 -33.08 9.98
N VAL A 848 14.90 -33.35 10.21
CA VAL A 848 13.91 -32.31 10.55
C VAL A 848 14.29 -31.52 11.82
N VAL A 849 14.85 -32.19 12.84
CA VAL A 849 15.23 -31.55 14.11
C VAL A 849 16.43 -30.60 13.93
N PRO A 850 17.59 -31.03 13.37
CA PRO A 850 18.68 -30.12 13.02
C PRO A 850 18.25 -28.94 12.13
N ALA A 851 17.42 -29.21 11.11
CA ALA A 851 16.90 -28.17 10.22
C ALA A 851 16.05 -27.13 10.99
N THR A 852 15.24 -27.56 11.96
CA THR A 852 14.42 -26.67 12.80
C THR A 852 15.28 -25.82 13.72
N ILE A 853 16.28 -26.42 14.38
CA ILE A 853 17.21 -25.68 15.26
C ILE A 853 17.96 -24.63 14.44
N PHE A 854 18.49 -25.02 13.27
CA PHE A 854 19.17 -24.10 12.38
C PHE A 854 18.25 -22.98 11.91
N ALA A 855 17.00 -23.27 11.53
CA ALA A 855 16.05 -22.24 11.12
C ALA A 855 15.73 -21.24 12.25
N VAL A 856 15.56 -21.70 13.49
CA VAL A 856 15.34 -20.81 14.65
C VAL A 856 16.56 -19.92 14.91
N LEU A 857 17.77 -20.47 14.80
CA LEU A 857 19.01 -19.70 14.97
C LEU A 857 19.21 -18.71 13.83
N LEU A 858 18.97 -19.12 12.59
CA LEU A 858 19.08 -18.29 11.40
C LEU A 858 18.11 -17.12 11.47
N THR A 859 16.84 -17.35 11.83
CA THR A 859 15.88 -16.25 11.98
C THR A 859 16.25 -15.32 13.12
N ALA A 860 16.79 -15.84 14.23
CA ALA A 860 17.28 -15.01 15.33
C ALA A 860 18.47 -14.13 14.90
N VAL A 861 19.42 -14.67 14.13
CA VAL A 861 20.55 -13.92 13.57
C VAL A 861 20.07 -12.85 12.60
N ILE A 862 19.12 -13.18 11.73
CA ILE A 862 18.51 -12.21 10.79
C ILE A 862 17.77 -11.11 11.56
N GLY A 863 17.04 -11.45 12.62
CA GLY A 863 16.39 -10.49 13.52
C GLY A 863 17.40 -9.56 14.20
N TRP A 864 18.49 -10.12 14.73
CA TRP A 864 19.58 -9.34 15.32
C TRP A 864 20.24 -8.39 14.30
N ALA A 865 20.56 -8.90 13.12
CA ALA A 865 21.18 -8.13 12.04
C ALA A 865 20.27 -7.00 11.56
N LEU A 866 18.96 -7.24 11.46
CA LEU A 866 17.98 -6.23 11.05
C LEU A 866 17.89 -5.07 12.05
N ALA A 867 18.09 -5.33 13.34
CA ALA A 867 17.99 -4.30 14.38
C ALA A 867 19.04 -3.19 14.21
N PHE A 868 20.23 -3.48 13.68
CA PHE A 868 21.30 -2.49 13.58
C PHE A 868 20.97 -1.31 12.65
N PRO A 869 20.54 -1.52 11.39
CA PRO A 869 20.12 -0.43 10.52
C PRO A 869 18.78 0.17 10.93
N THR A 870 17.89 -0.61 11.56
CA THR A 870 16.49 -0.20 11.75
C THR A 870 16.16 0.40 13.11
N ALA A 871 16.87 0.04 14.19
CA ALA A 871 16.56 0.53 15.54
C ALA A 871 16.85 2.03 15.73
N ARG A 872 17.58 2.65 14.79
CA ARG A 872 17.80 4.11 14.73
C ARG A 872 16.68 4.86 13.99
N LEU A 873 15.79 4.12 13.33
CA LEU A 873 14.69 4.70 12.59
C LEU A 873 13.54 5.02 13.55
N ARG A 874 12.76 6.04 13.20
CA ARG A 874 11.45 6.28 13.84
C ARG A 874 10.60 5.01 13.76
N THR A 875 9.77 4.77 14.76
CA THR A 875 8.93 3.56 14.87
C THR A 875 8.11 3.28 13.60
N ASP A 876 7.60 4.33 12.95
CA ASP A 876 6.83 4.22 11.69
C ASP A 876 7.67 3.67 10.53
N TYR A 877 8.94 4.07 10.42
CA TYR A 877 9.86 3.59 9.39
C TYR A 877 10.22 2.13 9.60
N PHE A 878 10.44 1.72 10.86
CA PHE A 878 10.66 0.31 11.19
C PHE A 878 9.47 -0.54 10.79
N ALA A 879 8.25 -0.05 11.07
CA ALA A 879 7.02 -0.72 10.70
C ALA A 879 6.88 -0.90 9.17
N ILE A 880 7.20 0.13 8.38
CA ILE A 880 7.16 0.07 6.91
C ILE A 880 8.22 -0.89 6.36
N VAL A 881 9.47 -0.79 6.84
CA VAL A 881 10.59 -1.63 6.39
C VAL A 881 10.31 -3.11 6.63
N THR A 882 9.74 -3.46 7.78
CA THR A 882 9.43 -4.86 8.12
C THR A 882 8.36 -5.44 7.20
N ILE A 883 7.31 -4.70 6.84
CA ILE A 883 6.31 -5.15 5.84
C ILE A 883 6.98 -5.37 4.48
N SER A 884 7.79 -4.40 4.05
CA SER A 884 8.51 -4.46 2.78
C SER A 884 9.41 -5.70 2.69
N LEU A 885 10.12 -6.06 3.76
CA LEU A 885 10.94 -7.28 3.79
C LEU A 885 10.11 -8.56 3.68
N GLY A 886 8.93 -8.62 4.31
CA GLY A 886 8.01 -9.75 4.14
C GLY A 886 7.55 -9.92 2.69
N GLU A 887 7.23 -8.82 2.02
CA GLU A 887 6.84 -8.82 0.61
C GLU A 887 7.99 -9.19 -0.33
N VAL A 888 9.21 -8.76 0.00
CA VAL A 888 10.43 -9.17 -0.72
C VAL A 888 10.61 -10.69 -0.66
N VAL A 889 10.55 -11.28 0.53
CA VAL A 889 10.71 -12.75 0.67
C VAL A 889 9.57 -13.51 -0.02
N ARG A 890 8.34 -13.00 0.05
CA ARG A 890 7.20 -13.58 -0.66
C ARG A 890 7.43 -13.68 -2.17
N MET A 891 7.96 -12.61 -2.76
CA MET A 891 8.22 -12.56 -4.21
C MET A 891 9.49 -13.32 -4.60
N LEU A 892 10.50 -13.36 -3.74
CA LEU A 892 11.65 -14.25 -3.90
C LEU A 892 11.20 -15.72 -3.94
N LEU A 893 10.28 -16.14 -3.05
CA LEU A 893 9.73 -17.50 -3.10
C LEU A 893 8.99 -17.80 -4.42
N SER A 894 8.42 -16.78 -5.07
CA SER A 894 7.78 -16.93 -6.37
C SER A 894 8.77 -16.96 -7.53
N ALA A 895 9.90 -16.25 -7.44
CA ALA A 895 10.80 -15.99 -8.56
C ALA A 895 12.11 -16.80 -8.52
N GLU A 896 12.68 -17.04 -7.34
CA GLU A 896 14.01 -17.62 -7.15
C GLU A 896 13.96 -19.15 -7.14
N PRO A 897 14.62 -19.83 -8.09
CA PRO A 897 14.64 -21.30 -8.14
C PRO A 897 15.31 -21.95 -6.92
N LEU A 898 16.31 -21.30 -6.31
CA LEU A 898 17.00 -21.81 -5.11
C LEU A 898 16.08 -21.99 -3.90
N LEU A 899 14.92 -21.33 -3.90
CA LEU A 899 13.92 -21.42 -2.84
C LEU A 899 12.80 -22.41 -3.19
N ARG A 900 12.91 -23.16 -4.29
CA ARG A 900 11.91 -24.14 -4.74
C ARG A 900 12.42 -25.56 -4.50
N THR A 901 11.56 -26.40 -3.95
CA THR A 901 11.81 -27.85 -3.86
C THR A 901 10.53 -28.60 -4.18
N GLY A 902 10.62 -29.70 -4.93
CA GLY A 902 9.46 -30.51 -5.26
C GLY A 902 9.69 -31.46 -6.43
N PRO A 903 8.68 -32.28 -6.77
CA PRO A 903 8.77 -33.27 -7.85
C PRO A 903 8.81 -32.64 -9.24
N VAL A 904 8.39 -31.38 -9.38
CA VAL A 904 8.34 -30.65 -10.65
C VAL A 904 9.22 -29.42 -10.56
N LYS A 905 10.26 -29.34 -11.39
CA LYS A 905 11.22 -28.21 -11.43
C LYS A 905 10.57 -26.85 -11.72
N SER A 906 9.42 -26.84 -12.41
CA SER A 906 8.65 -25.63 -12.73
C SER A 906 7.60 -25.26 -11.67
N ALA A 907 7.35 -26.09 -10.65
CA ALA A 907 6.35 -25.79 -9.63
C ALA A 907 6.80 -24.60 -8.75
N ILE A 908 5.88 -23.66 -8.52
CA ILE A 908 6.12 -22.52 -7.63
C ILE A 908 5.89 -22.97 -6.18
N GLY A 909 6.88 -22.70 -5.32
CA GLY A 909 6.81 -23.00 -3.89
C GLY A 909 7.65 -24.21 -3.50
N ILE A 910 7.36 -24.73 -2.31
CA ILE A 910 8.11 -25.81 -1.66
C ILE A 910 7.14 -26.92 -1.27
N GLY A 911 7.41 -28.16 -1.67
CA GLY A 911 6.66 -29.33 -1.22
C GLY A 911 7.54 -30.56 -1.07
N SER A 912 6.91 -31.67 -0.66
CA SER A 912 7.56 -32.99 -0.53
C SER A 912 8.71 -33.08 0.50
N TYR A 913 8.69 -32.23 1.52
CA TYR A 913 9.57 -32.35 2.68
C TYR A 913 9.00 -33.35 3.71
N PRO A 914 9.86 -34.08 4.45
CA PRO A 914 9.42 -35.03 5.46
C PRO A 914 8.80 -34.29 6.66
N LEU A 915 7.72 -34.86 7.20
CA LEU A 915 7.08 -34.34 8.42
C LEU A 915 7.72 -34.96 9.67
N PRO A 916 7.91 -34.20 10.77
CA PRO A 916 8.60 -34.68 11.95
C PRO A 916 7.86 -35.87 12.57
N LEU A 917 8.60 -36.96 12.86
CA LEU A 917 8.08 -38.15 13.54
C LEU A 917 6.90 -38.85 12.82
N LYS A 918 6.62 -38.53 11.55
CA LYS A 918 5.50 -39.13 10.79
C LYS A 918 5.68 -40.64 10.60
N GLU A 919 6.91 -41.06 10.29
CA GLU A 919 7.28 -42.47 10.16
C GLU A 919 7.10 -43.23 11.48
N TRP A 920 7.58 -42.66 12.59
CA TRP A 920 7.37 -43.25 13.92
C TRP A 920 5.89 -43.33 14.32
N TRP A 921 5.09 -42.33 13.95
CA TRP A 921 3.66 -42.26 14.29
C TRP A 921 2.85 -43.39 13.64
N PHE A 922 3.07 -43.64 12.34
CA PHE A 922 2.31 -44.65 11.58
C PHE A 922 2.96 -46.03 11.52
N CYS A 923 4.30 -46.11 11.48
CA CYS A 923 5.02 -47.39 11.32
C CYS A 923 5.57 -47.95 12.64
N GLY A 924 5.54 -47.20 13.75
CA GLY A 924 6.09 -47.64 15.04
C GLY A 924 7.62 -47.60 15.12
N ARG A 925 8.20 -48.26 16.13
CA ARG A 925 9.67 -48.32 16.30
C ARG A 925 10.26 -49.47 15.49
N GLY A 926 11.30 -49.18 14.69
CA GLY A 926 12.12 -50.20 14.02
C GLY A 926 11.76 -50.50 12.56
N VAL A 927 10.63 -49.97 12.07
CA VAL A 927 10.22 -50.06 10.66
C VAL A 927 10.71 -48.83 9.91
N LYS A 928 11.37 -49.02 8.76
CA LYS A 928 11.84 -47.94 7.88
C LYS A 928 11.09 -47.98 6.55
N THR A 929 10.87 -46.79 5.99
CA THR A 929 10.13 -46.59 4.74
C THR A 929 11.07 -46.18 3.61
N GLY A 930 10.81 -46.65 2.39
CA GLY A 930 11.66 -46.36 1.23
C GLY A 930 11.34 -47.22 0.01
N LEU A 931 11.96 -46.91 -1.14
CA LEU A 931 11.74 -47.62 -2.41
C LEU A 931 12.21 -49.08 -2.39
N GLU A 932 13.17 -49.41 -1.53
CA GLU A 932 13.75 -50.77 -1.35
C GLU A 932 13.32 -51.44 -0.04
N GLN A 933 12.39 -50.82 0.70
CA GLN A 933 11.90 -51.31 1.98
C GLN A 933 10.52 -51.96 1.79
N GLU A 934 10.10 -52.78 2.76
CA GLU A 934 8.78 -53.44 2.76
C GLU A 934 7.61 -52.42 2.67
N PHE A 935 7.78 -51.24 3.24
CA PHE A 935 6.81 -50.15 3.21
C PHE A 935 7.32 -48.98 2.36
N LEU A 936 6.56 -48.62 1.32
CA LEU A 936 6.95 -47.60 0.34
C LEU A 936 6.98 -46.17 0.91
N SER A 937 6.07 -45.85 1.84
CA SER A 937 5.95 -44.53 2.46
C SER A 937 5.34 -44.60 3.87
N PRO A 938 5.52 -43.57 4.72
CA PRO A 938 4.89 -43.52 6.03
C PRO A 938 3.35 -43.58 5.98
N ASP A 939 2.74 -43.02 4.92
CA ASP A 939 1.30 -43.10 4.71
C ASP A 939 0.85 -44.51 4.30
N TYR A 940 1.75 -45.28 3.67
CA TYR A 940 1.51 -46.69 3.33
C TYR A 940 1.38 -47.56 4.58
N CYS A 941 2.17 -47.29 5.63
CA CYS A 941 2.05 -47.98 6.92
C CYS A 941 0.66 -47.82 7.56
N LYS A 942 -0.05 -46.72 7.28
CA LYS A 942 -1.41 -46.48 7.81
C LYS A 942 -2.36 -47.63 7.45
N TRP A 943 -2.24 -48.20 6.25
CA TRP A 943 -3.21 -49.15 5.69
C TRP A 943 -2.65 -50.55 5.42
N ALA A 944 -1.33 -50.71 5.28
CA ALA A 944 -0.71 -51.95 4.84
C ALA A 944 -0.83 -53.12 5.84
N SER A 945 -0.93 -52.84 7.14
CA SER A 945 -1.28 -53.86 8.14
C SER A 945 -1.87 -53.17 9.39
N PRO A 946 -3.19 -53.27 9.62
CA PRO A 946 -3.82 -52.76 10.85
C PRO A 946 -3.27 -53.38 12.14
N ALA A 947 -2.56 -54.51 12.03
CA ALA A 947 -1.96 -55.24 13.16
C ALA A 947 -0.55 -54.73 13.55
N LEU A 948 -0.01 -53.72 12.88
CA LEU A 948 1.27 -53.12 13.24
C LEU A 948 1.12 -52.28 14.52
N ASP A 949 1.93 -52.55 15.56
CA ASP A 949 1.92 -51.80 16.83
C ASP A 949 2.52 -50.40 16.64
N SER A 950 1.66 -49.46 16.23
CA SER A 950 2.01 -48.06 15.99
C SER A 950 1.33 -47.15 17.03
N PRO A 951 1.96 -46.03 17.43
CA PRO A 951 1.34 -45.04 18.31
C PRO A 951 -0.03 -44.54 17.80
N ALA A 952 -0.20 -44.43 16.48
CA ALA A 952 -1.47 -44.05 15.86
C ALA A 952 -2.59 -45.06 16.14
N ASN A 953 -2.27 -46.37 16.12
CA ASN A 953 -3.22 -47.44 16.42
C ASN A 953 -3.53 -47.50 17.92
N SER A 954 -2.52 -47.40 18.80
CA SER A 954 -2.77 -47.41 20.24
C SER A 954 -3.64 -46.24 20.71
N ILE A 955 -3.47 -45.06 20.12
CA ILE A 955 -4.29 -43.88 20.43
C ILE A 955 -5.68 -43.99 19.79
N SER A 956 -5.77 -44.58 18.60
CA SER A 956 -7.06 -44.94 17.99
C SER A 956 -7.87 -45.85 18.91
N ASP A 957 -7.25 -46.89 19.45
CA ASP A 957 -7.91 -47.83 20.37
C ASP A 957 -8.34 -47.15 21.67
N LEU A 958 -7.47 -46.29 22.23
CA LEU A 958 -7.77 -45.50 23.43
C LEU A 958 -8.97 -44.57 23.25
N LEU A 959 -9.10 -43.95 22.07
CA LEU A 959 -10.15 -42.99 21.76
C LEU A 959 -11.33 -43.61 20.98
N SER A 960 -11.28 -44.91 20.70
CA SER A 960 -12.28 -45.67 19.95
C SER A 960 -12.61 -45.06 18.58
N LEU A 961 -11.57 -44.80 17.76
CA LEU A 961 -11.71 -44.05 16.51
C LEU A 961 -12.05 -44.88 15.27
N GLY A 962 -11.91 -46.20 15.32
CA GLY A 962 -12.13 -47.09 14.16
C GLY A 962 -11.05 -47.04 13.08
N GLU A 963 -10.30 -45.94 12.99
CA GLU A 963 -9.15 -45.73 12.11
C GLU A 963 -7.91 -45.23 12.86
N PRO A 964 -6.69 -45.49 12.34
CA PRO A 964 -5.45 -44.95 12.91
C PRO A 964 -5.52 -43.43 13.14
N ALA A 965 -5.10 -42.98 14.32
CA ALA A 965 -5.23 -41.58 14.72
C ALA A 965 -4.50 -40.62 13.75
N PRO A 966 -5.09 -39.46 13.43
CA PRO A 966 -4.53 -38.55 12.45
C PRO A 966 -3.20 -37.94 12.92
N TYR A 967 -2.24 -37.76 12.00
CA TYR A 967 -0.96 -37.13 12.28
C TYR A 967 -1.10 -35.70 12.85
N SER A 968 -2.17 -35.00 12.49
CA SER A 968 -2.46 -33.66 13.04
C SER A 968 -2.59 -33.67 14.56
N LEU A 969 -3.01 -34.78 15.19
CA LEU A 969 -3.06 -34.90 16.65
C LEU A 969 -1.65 -34.86 17.28
N LEU A 970 -0.70 -35.60 16.71
CA LEU A 970 0.70 -35.56 17.15
C LEU A 970 1.26 -34.15 17.00
N LEU A 971 1.06 -33.54 15.83
CA LEU A 971 1.56 -32.19 15.57
C LEU A 971 0.90 -31.15 16.50
N ALA A 972 -0.39 -31.30 16.84
CA ALA A 972 -1.09 -30.45 17.79
C ALA A 972 -0.50 -30.56 19.21
N THR A 973 -0.26 -31.78 19.70
CA THR A 973 0.34 -31.99 21.03
C THR A 973 1.76 -31.42 21.12
N MET A 974 2.58 -31.62 20.08
CA MET A 974 3.91 -30.99 19.97
C MET A 974 3.82 -29.46 19.97
N SER A 975 2.87 -28.90 19.21
CA SER A 975 2.69 -27.44 19.10
C SER A 975 2.27 -26.81 20.44
N VAL A 976 1.36 -27.46 21.18
CA VAL A 976 0.95 -27.03 22.53
C VAL A 976 2.14 -27.08 23.49
N PHE A 977 2.95 -28.14 23.44
CA PHE A 977 4.15 -28.25 24.25
C PHE A 977 5.15 -27.10 23.97
N PHE A 978 5.38 -26.76 22.69
CA PHE A 978 6.22 -25.63 22.32
C PHE A 978 5.66 -24.30 22.83
N VAL A 979 4.35 -24.06 22.71
CA VAL A 979 3.71 -22.83 23.22
C VAL A 979 3.87 -22.69 24.73
N ILE A 980 3.63 -23.76 25.50
CA ILE A 980 3.77 -23.75 26.96
C ILE A 980 5.23 -23.47 27.35
N THR A 981 6.17 -24.12 26.66
CA THR A 981 7.61 -23.93 26.89
C THR A 981 8.04 -22.49 26.60
N ILE A 982 7.64 -21.94 25.45
CA ILE A 982 7.97 -20.56 25.08
C ILE A 982 7.31 -19.55 26.02
N TRP A 983 6.05 -19.76 26.40
CA TRP A 983 5.39 -18.89 27.38
C TRP A 983 6.16 -18.91 28.71
N TRP A 984 6.51 -20.08 29.23
CA TRP A 984 7.29 -20.20 30.46
C TRP A 984 8.65 -19.48 30.37
N ILE A 985 9.37 -19.62 29.26
CA ILE A 985 10.64 -18.91 29.01
C ILE A 985 10.40 -17.39 28.98
N LEU A 986 9.40 -16.91 28.24
CA LEU A 986 9.11 -15.49 28.12
C LEU A 986 8.74 -14.86 29.47
N GLU A 987 7.95 -15.52 30.29
CA GLU A 987 7.57 -15.01 31.61
C GLU A 987 8.81 -14.83 32.51
N ARG A 988 9.77 -15.77 32.45
CA ARG A 988 11.05 -15.68 33.17
C ARG A 988 11.94 -14.57 32.62
N VAL A 989 12.03 -14.43 31.30
CA VAL A 989 12.84 -13.38 30.65
C VAL A 989 12.28 -11.98 30.94
N LEU A 990 10.96 -11.81 30.90
CA LEU A 990 10.30 -10.51 31.08
C LEU A 990 10.26 -10.06 32.54
N THR A 991 10.29 -10.99 33.50
CA THR A 991 10.42 -10.68 34.93
C THR A 991 11.86 -10.42 35.37
N SER A 992 12.84 -10.77 34.54
CA SER A 992 14.26 -10.52 34.79
C SER A 992 14.64 -9.02 34.69
N PRO A 993 15.86 -8.63 35.13
CA PRO A 993 16.36 -7.26 34.92
C PRO A 993 16.31 -6.80 33.46
N TRP A 994 16.56 -7.71 32.50
CA TRP A 994 16.50 -7.41 31.08
C TRP A 994 15.09 -6.96 30.65
N GLY A 995 14.05 -7.67 31.11
CA GLY A 995 12.66 -7.32 30.82
C GLY A 995 12.27 -5.96 31.39
N ARG A 996 12.79 -5.58 32.57
CA ARG A 996 12.56 -4.24 33.15
C ARG A 996 13.19 -3.12 32.33
N ILE A 997 14.40 -3.33 31.81
CA ILE A 997 15.08 -2.36 30.93
C ILE A 997 14.29 -2.19 29.63
N VAL A 998 13.84 -3.29 29.03
CA VAL A 998 13.03 -3.27 27.81
C VAL A 998 11.72 -2.50 27.99
N LYS A 999 11.04 -2.68 29.13
CA LYS A 999 9.86 -1.88 29.48
C LYS A 999 10.19 -0.40 29.66
N ALA A 1000 11.32 -0.07 30.30
CA ALA A 1000 11.74 1.33 30.44
C ALA A 1000 12.00 1.98 29.07
N ILE A 1001 12.62 1.24 28.14
CA ILE A 1001 12.85 1.68 26.74
C ILE A 1001 11.53 1.97 26.02
N ARG A 1002 10.49 1.16 26.26
CA ARG A 1002 9.16 1.38 25.67
C ARG A 1002 8.51 2.66 26.16
N GLU A 1003 8.59 2.94 27.46
CA GLU A 1003 7.98 4.13 28.06
C GLU A 1003 8.71 5.40 27.61
N ASP A 1004 10.04 5.42 27.73
CA ASP A 1004 10.86 6.55 27.30
C ASP A 1004 12.28 6.08 26.97
N GLU A 1005 12.57 6.03 25.66
CA GLU A 1005 13.86 5.63 25.13
C GLU A 1005 14.98 6.61 25.52
N GLU A 1006 14.70 7.92 25.56
CA GLU A 1006 15.70 8.94 25.88
C GLU A 1006 16.09 8.86 27.37
N VAL A 1007 15.10 8.68 28.25
CA VAL A 1007 15.34 8.49 29.69
C VAL A 1007 16.15 7.21 29.94
N ALA A 1008 15.81 6.09 29.28
CA ALA A 1008 16.56 4.85 29.41
C ALA A 1008 18.04 5.02 28.97
N GLN A 1009 18.29 5.78 27.90
CA GLN A 1009 19.65 6.13 27.46
C GLN A 1009 20.40 6.98 28.48
N HIS A 1010 19.74 7.97 29.09
CA HIS A 1010 20.36 8.81 30.13
C HIS A 1010 20.73 8.02 31.40
N HIS A 1011 20.02 6.93 31.70
CA HIS A 1011 20.39 5.99 32.77
C HIS A 1011 21.54 5.04 32.39
N GLY A 1012 22.14 5.19 31.21
CA GLY A 1012 23.32 4.41 30.77
C GLY A 1012 22.98 3.06 30.13
N HIS A 1013 21.72 2.79 29.81
CA HIS A 1013 21.33 1.56 29.13
C HIS A 1013 21.50 1.66 27.61
N ASP A 1014 22.16 0.67 27.01
CA ASP A 1014 22.36 0.58 25.55
C ASP A 1014 21.07 0.12 24.87
N VAL A 1015 20.26 1.06 24.40
CA VAL A 1015 18.96 0.78 23.80
C VAL A 1015 19.08 -0.08 22.54
N LEU A 1016 20.11 0.14 21.73
CA LEU A 1016 20.32 -0.61 20.49
C LEU A 1016 20.51 -2.09 20.76
N LYS A 1017 21.36 -2.45 21.73
CA LYS A 1017 21.59 -3.86 22.10
C LYS A 1017 20.34 -4.54 22.64
N HIS A 1018 19.56 -3.84 23.46
CA HIS A 1018 18.34 -4.41 24.05
C HIS A 1018 17.24 -4.60 23.00
N LYS A 1019 17.04 -3.62 22.12
CA LYS A 1019 16.16 -3.75 20.95
C LYS A 1019 16.61 -4.88 20.03
N ALA A 1020 17.90 -5.00 19.75
CA ALA A 1020 18.44 -6.07 18.91
C ALA A 1020 18.28 -7.46 19.51
N ALA A 1021 18.55 -7.62 20.81
CA ALA A 1021 18.33 -8.87 21.53
C ALA A 1021 16.84 -9.25 21.54
N SER A 1022 15.96 -8.26 21.72
CA SER A 1022 14.53 -8.51 21.69
C SER A 1022 14.04 -8.92 20.30
N LEU A 1023 14.54 -8.28 19.24
CA LEU A 1023 14.20 -8.62 17.86
C LEU A 1023 14.72 -10.01 17.49
N ALA A 1024 15.91 -10.38 17.95
CA ALA A 1024 16.48 -11.71 17.76
C ALA A 1024 15.64 -12.80 18.45
N LEU A 1025 15.27 -12.60 19.71
CA LEU A 1025 14.49 -13.57 20.48
C LEU A 1025 13.11 -13.76 19.86
N GLY A 1026 12.41 -12.68 19.50
CA GLY A 1026 11.12 -12.78 18.84
C GLY A 1026 11.21 -13.38 17.43
N ALA A 1027 12.25 -13.06 16.65
CA ALA A 1027 12.48 -13.68 15.35
C ALA A 1027 12.76 -15.19 15.44
N GLY A 1028 13.46 -15.64 16.49
CA GLY A 1028 13.63 -17.07 16.79
C GLY A 1028 12.29 -17.77 17.07
N ILE A 1029 11.43 -17.16 17.89
CA ILE A 1029 10.07 -17.67 18.16
C ILE A 1029 9.25 -17.75 16.86
N CYS A 1030 9.36 -16.74 15.99
CA CYS A 1030 8.72 -16.76 14.67
C CYS A 1030 9.28 -17.87 13.77
N GLY A 1031 10.59 -18.15 13.83
CA GLY A 1031 11.20 -19.25 13.08
C GLY A 1031 10.60 -20.59 13.46
N LEU A 1032 10.39 -20.82 14.77
CA LEU A 1032 9.70 -22.01 15.29
C LEU A 1032 8.23 -22.06 14.85
N ALA A 1033 7.52 -20.93 14.91
CA ALA A 1033 6.14 -20.84 14.42
C ALA A 1033 6.04 -21.16 12.92
N GLY A 1034 7.01 -20.70 12.11
CA GLY A 1034 7.12 -20.99 10.69
C GLY A 1034 7.36 -22.47 10.40
N ALA A 1035 8.22 -23.12 11.17
CA ALA A 1035 8.46 -24.57 11.06
C ALA A 1035 7.18 -25.38 11.30
N ILE A 1036 6.46 -25.07 12.39
CA ILE A 1036 5.19 -25.72 12.72
C ILE A 1036 4.14 -25.47 11.62
N TRP A 1037 4.06 -24.24 11.13
CA TRP A 1037 3.10 -23.89 10.08
C TRP A 1037 3.41 -24.57 8.75
N ALA A 1038 4.70 -24.72 8.40
CA ALA A 1038 5.12 -25.51 7.24
C ALA A 1038 4.67 -26.97 7.36
N TRP A 1039 4.80 -27.60 8.53
CA TRP A 1039 4.33 -28.96 8.75
C TRP A 1039 2.80 -29.08 8.68
N GLN A 1040 2.08 -28.04 9.13
CA GLN A 1040 0.63 -27.98 9.01
C GLN A 1040 0.17 -27.86 7.56
N LEU A 1041 0.84 -27.01 6.77
CA LEU A 1041 0.44 -26.74 5.38
C LEU A 1041 0.86 -27.86 4.41
N THR A 1042 1.86 -28.67 4.76
CA THR A 1042 2.49 -29.74 3.94
C THR A 1042 3.07 -29.31 2.58
N GLY A 1043 2.82 -28.07 2.16
CA GLY A 1043 3.52 -27.34 1.12
C GLY A 1043 3.43 -25.83 1.34
N LEU A 1044 4.43 -25.09 0.90
CA LEU A 1044 4.51 -23.64 1.01
C LEU A 1044 4.33 -23.00 -0.37
N SER A 1045 3.31 -22.16 -0.51
CA SER A 1045 3.11 -21.31 -1.68
C SER A 1045 3.21 -19.83 -1.31
N PRO A 1046 3.66 -18.92 -2.21
CA PRO A 1046 3.83 -17.51 -1.86
C PRO A 1046 2.60 -16.82 -1.23
N THR A 1047 1.39 -17.36 -1.40
CA THR A 1047 0.15 -16.80 -0.83
C THR A 1047 0.07 -16.92 0.69
N PHE A 1048 0.74 -17.88 1.34
CA PHE A 1048 0.73 -18.00 2.81
C PHE A 1048 1.36 -16.77 3.49
N MET A 1049 2.31 -16.12 2.81
CA MET A 1049 2.98 -14.90 3.28
C MET A 1049 2.22 -13.61 2.94
N SER A 1050 1.01 -13.70 2.36
CA SER A 1050 0.23 -12.50 2.03
C SER A 1050 -0.06 -11.69 3.30
N PRO A 1051 0.28 -10.38 3.36
CA PRO A 1051 0.13 -9.59 4.59
C PRO A 1051 -1.30 -9.54 5.14
N ALA A 1052 -2.28 -9.52 4.23
CA ALA A 1052 -3.70 -9.49 4.57
C ALA A 1052 -4.20 -10.77 5.26
N GLY A 1053 -3.67 -11.94 4.86
CA GLY A 1053 -4.09 -13.24 5.38
C GLY A 1053 -3.32 -13.70 6.62
N SER A 1054 -2.20 -13.07 6.95
CA SER A 1054 -1.29 -13.54 8.00
C SER A 1054 -0.99 -12.46 9.05
N THR A 1055 -0.10 -11.53 8.73
CA THR A 1055 0.38 -10.47 9.64
C THR A 1055 -0.75 -9.67 10.26
N PHE A 1056 -1.73 -9.23 9.48
CA PHE A 1056 -2.81 -8.37 9.99
C PHE A 1056 -3.74 -9.12 10.93
N LEU A 1057 -3.92 -10.42 10.72
CA LEU A 1057 -4.65 -11.27 11.66
C LEU A 1057 -3.91 -11.41 12.99
N VAL A 1058 -2.57 -11.52 12.96
CA VAL A 1058 -1.75 -11.52 14.20
C VAL A 1058 -1.80 -10.17 14.91
N TRP A 1059 -1.82 -9.06 14.17
CA TRP A 1059 -2.03 -7.73 14.75
C TRP A 1059 -3.42 -7.59 15.38
N ALA A 1060 -4.47 -8.10 14.72
CA ALA A 1060 -5.80 -8.15 15.31
C ALA A 1060 -5.78 -8.96 16.61
N ALA A 1061 -5.16 -10.14 16.62
CA ALA A 1061 -4.99 -10.96 17.82
C ALA A 1061 -4.26 -10.21 18.95
N PHE A 1062 -3.19 -9.48 18.63
CA PHE A 1062 -2.44 -8.67 19.59
C PHE A 1062 -3.30 -7.56 20.22
N ILE A 1063 -4.09 -6.85 19.41
CA ILE A 1063 -4.95 -5.75 19.88
C ILE A 1063 -6.08 -6.27 20.76
N ILE A 1064 -6.75 -7.33 20.31
CA ILE A 1064 -7.84 -7.97 21.04
C ILE A 1064 -7.32 -8.51 22.37
N GLY A 1065 -6.15 -9.15 22.35
CA GLY A 1065 -5.51 -9.69 23.54
C GLY A 1065 -5.14 -8.63 24.56
N GLY A 1066 -4.58 -7.50 24.10
CA GLY A 1066 -4.07 -6.41 24.92
C GLY A 1066 -2.54 -6.40 24.98
N SER A 1067 -1.94 -5.22 24.79
CA SER A 1067 -0.48 -5.09 24.71
C SER A 1067 0.21 -5.45 26.04
N ALA A 1068 1.42 -5.99 25.94
CA ALA A 1068 2.28 -6.34 27.08
C ALA A 1068 1.67 -7.33 28.09
N ASN A 1069 0.78 -8.20 27.62
CA ASN A 1069 0.25 -9.32 28.40
C ASN A 1069 0.21 -10.61 27.58
N ASN A 1070 1.10 -11.55 27.89
CA ASN A 1070 1.16 -12.85 27.19
C ASN A 1070 -0.15 -13.66 27.34
N ARG A 1071 -0.86 -13.56 28.49
CA ARG A 1071 -2.18 -14.20 28.66
C ARG A 1071 -3.21 -13.65 27.67
N GLY A 1072 -3.15 -12.34 27.43
CA GLY A 1072 -3.94 -11.66 26.41
C GLY A 1072 -3.67 -12.21 25.01
N MET A 1073 -2.40 -12.42 24.66
CA MET A 1073 -2.01 -12.97 23.36
C MET A 1073 -2.61 -14.35 23.08
N VAL A 1074 -2.65 -15.22 24.10
CA VAL A 1074 -3.27 -16.55 23.97
C VAL A 1074 -4.75 -16.42 23.58
N ILE A 1075 -5.51 -15.63 24.35
CA ILE A 1075 -6.94 -15.42 24.09
C ILE A 1075 -7.19 -14.75 22.75
N GLY A 1076 -6.43 -13.69 22.43
CA GLY A 1076 -6.57 -12.94 21.19
C GLY A 1076 -6.28 -13.79 19.95
N ALA A 1077 -5.20 -14.58 19.97
CA ALA A 1077 -4.84 -15.49 18.89
C ALA A 1077 -5.89 -16.59 18.69
N SER A 1078 -6.36 -17.20 19.79
CA SER A 1078 -7.42 -18.20 19.75
C SER A 1078 -8.72 -17.64 19.16
N ILE A 1079 -9.16 -16.43 19.55
CA ILE A 1079 -10.37 -15.80 18.98
C ILE A 1079 -10.23 -15.63 17.46
N ILE A 1080 -9.08 -15.14 16.99
CA ILE A 1080 -8.87 -14.87 15.55
C ILE A 1080 -8.85 -16.17 14.73
N VAL A 1081 -8.13 -17.20 15.18
CA VAL A 1081 -8.05 -18.48 14.48
C VAL A 1081 -9.41 -19.17 14.46
N LEU A 1082 -10.12 -19.17 15.60
CA LEU A 1082 -11.42 -19.81 15.73
C LEU A 1082 -12.49 -19.12 14.88
N THR A 1083 -12.48 -17.78 14.88
CA THR A 1083 -13.32 -16.98 13.98
C THR A 1083 -13.03 -17.37 12.53
N GLY A 1084 -11.75 -17.43 12.15
CA GLY A 1084 -11.35 -17.83 10.81
C GLY A 1084 -11.82 -19.23 10.42
N PHE A 1085 -11.78 -20.17 11.37
CA PHE A 1085 -12.27 -21.52 11.18
C PHE A 1085 -13.79 -21.57 10.97
N VAL A 1086 -14.57 -20.94 11.87
CA VAL A 1086 -16.04 -20.89 11.77
C VAL A 1086 -16.48 -20.30 10.43
N PHE A 1087 -15.79 -19.26 9.94
CA PHE A 1087 -16.08 -18.69 8.62
C PHE A 1087 -15.73 -19.59 7.46
N ASN A 1088 -14.66 -20.38 7.55
CA ASN A 1088 -14.34 -21.35 6.52
C ASN A 1088 -15.42 -22.45 6.47
N VAL A 1089 -15.94 -22.89 7.62
CA VAL A 1089 -17.07 -23.83 7.68
C VAL A 1089 -18.34 -23.21 7.08
N LEU A 1090 -18.69 -21.99 7.50
CA LEU A 1090 -19.81 -21.24 6.93
C LEU A 1090 -19.66 -21.09 5.42
N ALA A 1091 -18.46 -20.75 4.92
CA ALA A 1091 -18.19 -20.57 3.49
C ALA A 1091 -18.40 -21.84 2.66
N VAL A 1092 -18.16 -23.01 3.24
CA VAL A 1092 -18.33 -24.31 2.59
C VAL A 1092 -19.77 -24.81 2.70
N ALA A 1093 -20.56 -24.32 3.66
CA ALA A 1093 -21.94 -24.73 3.91
C ALA A 1093 -22.90 -24.25 2.79
N SER A 1094 -22.79 -24.88 1.61
CA SER A 1094 -23.56 -24.58 0.41
C SER A 1094 -24.82 -25.45 0.27
N THR A 1095 -24.84 -26.64 0.88
CA THR A 1095 -25.97 -27.56 0.86
C THR A 1095 -26.63 -27.66 2.23
N PRO A 1096 -27.95 -27.94 2.31
CA PRO A 1096 -28.68 -28.06 3.57
C PRO A 1096 -28.12 -29.10 4.55
N ASP A 1097 -27.44 -30.13 4.03
CA ASP A 1097 -26.85 -31.21 4.83
C ASP A 1097 -25.56 -30.78 5.55
N LEU A 1098 -24.98 -29.63 5.17
CA LEU A 1098 -23.75 -29.13 5.78
C LEU A 1098 -24.03 -28.33 7.06
N PRO A 1099 -23.12 -28.37 8.06
CA PRO A 1099 -23.36 -27.69 9.32
C PRO A 1099 -23.33 -26.17 9.15
N LEU A 1100 -24.16 -25.48 9.94
CA LEU A 1100 -24.34 -24.02 9.88
C LEU A 1100 -24.94 -23.49 8.57
N TYR A 1101 -25.50 -24.34 7.70
CA TYR A 1101 -26.16 -23.91 6.45
C TYR A 1101 -27.26 -22.86 6.70
N GLU A 1102 -28.16 -23.06 7.67
CA GLU A 1102 -29.20 -22.07 7.96
C GLU A 1102 -28.63 -20.71 8.40
N THR A 1103 -27.53 -20.74 9.15
CA THR A 1103 -26.83 -19.52 9.59
C THR A 1103 -26.17 -18.84 8.40
N ALA A 1104 -25.45 -19.59 7.56
CA ALA A 1104 -24.84 -19.11 6.33
C ALA A 1104 -25.89 -18.48 5.40
N ASN A 1105 -27.02 -19.16 5.18
CA ASN A 1105 -28.13 -18.69 4.35
C ASN A 1105 -28.79 -17.43 4.92
N THR A 1106 -28.97 -17.35 6.25
CA THR A 1106 -29.53 -16.15 6.90
C THR A 1106 -28.59 -14.95 6.74
N ILE A 1107 -27.29 -15.17 6.95
CA ILE A 1107 -26.25 -14.15 6.74
C ILE A 1107 -26.27 -13.69 5.29
N ASP A 1108 -26.30 -14.62 4.34
CA ASP A 1108 -26.31 -14.33 2.91
C ASP A 1108 -27.55 -13.53 2.50
N LYS A 1109 -28.75 -13.96 2.92
CA LYS A 1109 -30.00 -13.22 2.68
C LYS A 1109 -29.97 -11.81 3.26
N THR A 1110 -29.42 -11.65 4.47
CA THR A 1110 -29.30 -10.33 5.12
C THR A 1110 -28.35 -9.42 4.34
N PHE A 1111 -27.20 -9.95 3.90
CA PHE A 1111 -26.26 -9.17 3.09
C PHE A 1111 -26.81 -8.84 1.72
N LYS A 1112 -27.49 -9.80 1.07
CA LYS A 1112 -28.19 -9.56 -0.20
C LYS A 1112 -29.18 -8.41 -0.04
N TRP A 1113 -30.05 -8.47 0.98
CA TRP A 1113 -31.00 -7.40 1.29
C TRP A 1113 -30.29 -6.05 1.54
N ILE A 1114 -29.18 -6.04 2.27
CA ILE A 1114 -28.39 -4.80 2.50
C ILE A 1114 -27.87 -4.18 1.19
N VAL A 1115 -27.67 -4.99 0.16
CA VAL A 1115 -27.07 -4.56 -1.10
C VAL A 1115 -28.12 -4.33 -2.19
N THR A 1116 -29.25 -5.03 -2.16
CA THR A 1116 -30.35 -4.92 -3.13
C THR A 1116 -31.34 -3.82 -2.76
N ASP A 1117 -31.77 -3.75 -1.50
CA ASP A 1117 -32.89 -2.91 -1.07
C ASP A 1117 -32.41 -1.63 -0.39
N GLN A 1118 -31.58 -0.87 -1.12
CA GLN A 1118 -30.82 0.26 -0.59
C GLN A 1118 -31.70 1.43 -0.11
N TRP A 1119 -32.89 1.60 -0.69
CA TRP A 1119 -33.87 2.60 -0.25
C TRP A 1119 -34.45 2.29 1.13
N GLU A 1120 -34.71 1.01 1.45
CA GLU A 1120 -35.20 0.60 2.77
C GLU A 1120 -34.14 0.89 3.84
N ILE A 1121 -32.89 0.57 3.54
CA ILE A 1121 -31.75 0.81 4.44
C ILE A 1121 -31.52 2.29 4.65
N THR A 1122 -31.65 3.09 3.59
CA THR A 1122 -31.62 4.55 3.67
C THR A 1122 -32.70 5.04 4.64
N GLY A 1123 -33.91 4.51 4.54
CA GLY A 1123 -35.00 4.77 5.49
C GLY A 1123 -34.62 4.43 6.94
N ILE A 1124 -34.00 3.27 7.18
CA ILE A 1124 -33.52 2.87 8.51
C ILE A 1124 -32.49 3.86 9.06
N PHE A 1125 -31.51 4.28 8.26
CA PHE A 1125 -30.51 5.25 8.71
C PHE A 1125 -31.09 6.64 8.94
N LEU A 1126 -32.10 7.05 8.18
CA LEU A 1126 -32.86 8.27 8.47
C LEU A 1126 -33.60 8.15 9.80
N ILE A 1127 -34.21 7.00 10.11
CA ILE A 1127 -34.83 6.75 11.42
C ILE A 1127 -33.78 6.84 12.54
N VAL A 1128 -32.58 6.26 12.35
CA VAL A 1128 -31.47 6.38 13.31
C VAL A 1128 -31.04 7.84 13.48
N MET A 1129 -30.98 8.62 12.38
CA MET A 1129 -30.67 10.04 12.41
C MET A 1129 -31.71 10.81 13.22
N PHE A 1130 -33.00 10.63 12.93
CA PHE A 1130 -34.10 11.27 13.65
C PHE A 1130 -34.13 10.84 15.12
N GLY A 1131 -33.91 9.56 15.42
CA GLY A 1131 -33.75 9.06 16.79
C GLY A 1131 -32.56 9.71 17.50
N GLY A 1132 -31.46 9.93 16.80
CA GLY A 1132 -30.30 10.68 17.29
C GLY A 1132 -30.62 12.14 17.60
N ILE A 1133 -31.42 12.80 16.73
CA ILE A 1133 -31.87 14.18 16.93
C ILE A 1133 -32.75 14.21 18.19
N ILE A 1134 -33.72 13.30 18.28
CA ILE A 1134 -34.66 13.17 19.40
C ILE A 1134 -33.95 12.86 20.73
N THR A 1135 -32.81 12.17 20.70
CA THR A 1135 -32.04 11.82 21.90
C THR A 1135 -30.87 12.77 22.18
N ARG A 1136 -30.68 13.82 21.37
CA ARG A 1136 -29.49 14.71 21.38
C ARG A 1136 -28.14 14.00 21.33
N ARG A 1137 -28.12 12.75 20.84
CA ARG A 1137 -26.87 12.02 20.66
C ARG A 1137 -26.29 12.39 19.31
N SER A 1138 -25.39 13.38 19.30
CA SER A 1138 -24.70 13.84 18.09
C SER A 1138 -24.10 12.69 17.28
N ARG A 1139 -23.57 11.66 17.94
CA ARG A 1139 -23.04 10.46 17.27
C ARG A 1139 -24.11 9.68 16.49
N LEU A 1140 -25.32 9.51 17.04
CA LEU A 1140 -26.41 8.81 16.34
C LEU A 1140 -26.91 9.63 15.15
N VAL A 1141 -27.00 10.96 15.29
CA VAL A 1141 -27.32 11.86 14.18
C VAL A 1141 -26.29 11.72 13.07
N GLU A 1142 -25.01 11.75 13.43
CA GLU A 1142 -23.91 11.63 12.49
C GLU A 1142 -23.94 10.27 11.78
N TYR A 1143 -24.07 9.16 12.51
CA TYR A 1143 -24.14 7.82 11.90
C TYR A 1143 -25.35 7.65 10.99
N GLY A 1144 -26.52 8.12 11.43
CA GLY A 1144 -27.73 8.12 10.62
C GLY A 1144 -27.58 8.95 9.35
N PHE A 1145 -27.08 10.18 9.47
CA PHE A 1145 -26.87 11.08 8.34
C PHE A 1145 -25.91 10.49 7.31
N TRP A 1146 -24.73 10.06 7.75
CA TRP A 1146 -23.73 9.50 6.85
C TRP A 1146 -24.16 8.16 6.26
N GLY A 1147 -24.81 7.29 7.05
CA GLY A 1147 -25.37 6.04 6.53
C GLY A 1147 -26.45 6.29 5.48
N SER A 1148 -27.36 7.24 5.71
CA SER A 1148 -28.38 7.61 4.73
C SER A 1148 -27.78 8.17 3.44
N ILE A 1149 -26.71 8.98 3.53
CA ILE A 1149 -26.03 9.50 2.34
C ILE A 1149 -25.40 8.37 1.55
N VAL A 1150 -24.70 7.44 2.21
CA VAL A 1150 -24.02 6.34 1.53
C VAL A 1150 -25.02 5.46 0.78
N PHE A 1151 -26.09 5.00 1.45
CA PHE A 1151 -27.06 4.11 0.82
C PHE A 1151 -27.99 4.81 -0.17
N CYS A 1152 -28.34 6.08 0.06
CA CYS A 1152 -29.09 6.86 -0.92
C CYS A 1152 -28.27 7.09 -2.18
N PHE A 1153 -26.99 7.40 -2.03
CA PHE A 1153 -26.07 7.56 -3.14
C PHE A 1153 -25.95 6.27 -3.96
N THR A 1154 -25.72 5.14 -3.29
CA THR A 1154 -25.64 3.87 -4.02
C THR A 1154 -26.97 3.54 -4.71
N ALA A 1155 -28.11 3.87 -4.10
CA ALA A 1155 -29.42 3.58 -4.68
C ALA A 1155 -29.62 4.35 -6.00
N ILE A 1156 -29.28 5.64 -6.00
CA ILE A 1156 -29.42 6.52 -7.16
C ILE A 1156 -28.48 6.12 -8.31
N PHE A 1157 -27.22 5.83 -8.01
CA PHE A 1157 -26.20 5.60 -9.05
C PHE A 1157 -26.02 4.14 -9.45
N MET A 1158 -26.66 3.20 -8.74
CA MET A 1158 -26.50 1.77 -8.98
C MET A 1158 -27.82 1.01 -9.13
N GLU A 1159 -28.94 1.69 -9.35
CA GLU A 1159 -30.19 1.06 -9.80
C GLU A 1159 -29.96 0.34 -11.14
N GLY A 1160 -30.47 -0.90 -11.27
CA GLY A 1160 -30.48 -1.65 -12.54
C GLY A 1160 -29.33 -2.63 -12.81
N TYR A 1161 -28.08 -2.32 -12.45
CA TYR A 1161 -26.94 -3.19 -12.81
C TYR A 1161 -26.52 -4.17 -11.71
N ARG A 1162 -26.76 -5.45 -12.00
CA ARG A 1162 -26.52 -6.59 -11.12
C ARG A 1162 -25.04 -6.77 -10.82
N SER A 1163 -24.63 -6.31 -9.64
CA SER A 1163 -23.34 -6.61 -9.02
C SER A 1163 -23.21 -8.09 -8.56
N LEU A 1164 -23.89 -9.02 -9.25
CA LEU A 1164 -23.90 -10.47 -9.00
C LEU A 1164 -23.95 -11.32 -10.30
N MET A 1165 -23.92 -10.73 -11.51
CA MET A 1165 -23.83 -11.53 -12.75
C MET A 1165 -22.38 -11.81 -13.14
N ALA A 1166 -21.71 -12.69 -12.39
CA ALA A 1166 -20.58 -13.50 -12.86
C ALA A 1166 -20.17 -14.54 -11.79
N ALA A 1167 -21.12 -15.35 -11.36
CA ALA A 1167 -20.86 -16.67 -10.79
C ALA A 1167 -22.11 -17.51 -11.01
N SER A 1168 -22.47 -17.74 -12.27
CA SER A 1168 -23.41 -18.81 -12.60
C SER A 1168 -22.65 -20.12 -12.41
N ASP A 1169 -23.02 -20.91 -11.41
CA ASP A 1169 -22.79 -22.35 -11.49
C ASP A 1169 -23.54 -22.91 -12.70
N TYR A 1170 -23.14 -24.09 -13.17
CA TYR A 1170 -23.72 -24.79 -14.33
C TYR A 1170 -25.26 -25.00 -14.25
N THR A 1171 -25.89 -24.69 -13.12
CA THR A 1171 -27.33 -24.81 -12.83
C THR A 1171 -28.13 -23.50 -12.93
N GLY A 1172 -27.49 -22.34 -13.13
CA GLY A 1172 -28.22 -21.07 -13.34
C GLY A 1172 -28.84 -20.44 -12.08
N GLU A 1173 -28.61 -20.99 -10.89
CA GLU A 1173 -28.96 -20.32 -9.63
C GLU A 1173 -27.85 -19.37 -9.19
N VAL A 1174 -28.20 -18.10 -8.92
CA VAL A 1174 -27.26 -17.09 -8.40
C VAL A 1174 -27.12 -17.31 -6.90
N THR A 1175 -26.16 -18.14 -6.51
CA THR A 1175 -25.73 -18.29 -5.12
C THR A 1175 -24.41 -17.57 -4.91
N ILE A 1176 -24.33 -16.73 -3.87
CA ILE A 1176 -23.05 -16.16 -3.39
C ILE A 1176 -22.15 -17.29 -2.83
N SER A 1177 -22.66 -18.52 -2.71
CA SER A 1177 -21.96 -19.70 -2.19
C SER A 1177 -20.81 -20.22 -3.07
N GLY A 1178 -20.64 -19.74 -4.30
CA GLY A 1178 -19.46 -20.07 -5.12
C GLY A 1178 -18.21 -19.21 -4.83
N GLY A 1179 -18.37 -18.05 -4.15
CA GLY A 1179 -17.31 -17.04 -3.98
C GLY A 1179 -16.65 -16.98 -2.60
N GLY A 1180 -17.02 -17.88 -1.68
CA GLY A 1180 -16.46 -18.04 -0.34
C GLY A 1180 -16.61 -16.82 0.59
N MET A 1181 -17.30 -16.97 1.72
CA MET A 1181 -17.38 -15.99 2.84
C MET A 1181 -16.02 -15.54 3.46
N SER A 1182 -14.89 -15.91 2.84
CA SER A 1182 -13.52 -15.50 3.17
C SER A 1182 -13.32 -13.99 3.30
N TYR A 1183 -14.08 -13.15 2.58
CA TYR A 1183 -13.97 -11.69 2.70
C TYR A 1183 -14.91 -11.09 3.76
N VAL A 1184 -16.01 -11.77 4.08
CA VAL A 1184 -16.82 -11.46 5.28
C VAL A 1184 -15.97 -11.65 6.53
N ARG A 1185 -15.12 -12.68 6.55
CA ARG A 1185 -14.11 -12.88 7.60
C ARG A 1185 -13.18 -11.67 7.74
N LEU A 1186 -12.62 -11.14 6.64
CA LEU A 1186 -11.75 -9.95 6.70
C LEU A 1186 -12.49 -8.71 7.19
N MET A 1187 -13.76 -8.53 6.77
CA MET A 1187 -14.60 -7.42 7.23
C MET A 1187 -14.83 -7.51 8.73
N LEU A 1188 -15.16 -8.70 9.24
CA LEU A 1188 -15.40 -8.92 10.66
C LEU A 1188 -14.12 -8.71 11.45
N VAL A 1189 -12.97 -9.18 10.97
CA VAL A 1189 -11.69 -8.90 11.64
C VAL A 1189 -11.44 -7.39 11.72
N GLY A 1190 -11.62 -6.64 10.63
CA GLY A 1190 -11.47 -5.18 10.64
C GLY A 1190 -12.46 -4.51 11.60
N THR A 1191 -13.71 -4.97 11.60
CA THR A 1191 -14.77 -4.46 12.50
C THR A 1191 -14.45 -4.76 13.95
N LEU A 1192 -14.04 -5.99 14.26
CA LEU A 1192 -13.72 -6.46 15.60
C LEU A 1192 -12.49 -5.72 16.14
N MET A 1193 -11.48 -5.48 15.29
CA MET A 1193 -10.31 -4.68 15.61
C MET A 1193 -10.68 -3.23 15.94
N LEU A 1194 -11.53 -2.58 15.13
CA LEU A 1194 -12.02 -1.22 15.41
C LEU A 1194 -12.88 -1.16 16.66
N VAL A 1195 -13.84 -2.06 16.81
CA VAL A 1195 -14.73 -2.12 17.97
C VAL A 1195 -13.95 -2.39 19.24
N SER A 1196 -12.97 -3.30 19.20
CA SER A 1196 -12.06 -3.58 20.31
C SER A 1196 -11.33 -2.31 20.75
N LEU A 1197 -10.72 -1.57 19.82
CA LEU A 1197 -10.01 -0.32 20.13
C LEU A 1197 -10.94 0.81 20.60
N ILE A 1198 -12.14 0.92 20.03
CA ILE A 1198 -13.12 1.94 20.39
C ILE A 1198 -13.71 1.67 21.79
N LEU A 1199 -13.96 0.41 22.14
CA LEU A 1199 -14.53 0.01 23.44
C LEU A 1199 -13.46 -0.01 24.53
N ASN A 1200 -12.33 -0.67 24.30
CA ASN A 1200 -11.22 -0.74 25.25
C ASN A 1200 -9.87 -0.73 24.52
N PRO A 1201 -9.20 0.44 24.42
CA PRO A 1201 -7.93 0.56 23.70
C PRO A 1201 -6.80 -0.26 24.32
N LYS A 1202 -6.94 -0.73 25.57
CA LYS A 1202 -5.95 -1.59 26.24
C LYS A 1202 -6.15 -3.09 25.95
N GLY A 1203 -7.19 -3.48 25.19
CA GLY A 1203 -7.52 -4.87 24.88
C GLY A 1203 -8.35 -5.59 25.95
N LEU A 1204 -8.63 -6.88 25.74
CA LEU A 1204 -9.44 -7.70 26.66
C LEU A 1204 -8.73 -7.93 27.99
N LEU A 1205 -7.44 -8.28 27.95
CA LEU A 1205 -6.56 -8.52 29.09
C LEU A 1205 -5.41 -7.50 29.07
N PRO A 1206 -5.62 -6.31 29.67
CA PRO A 1206 -4.61 -5.25 29.67
C PRO A 1206 -3.32 -5.66 30.40
N GLU A 1207 -2.26 -4.87 30.21
CA GLU A 1207 -1.01 -5.05 30.95
C GLU A 1207 -1.25 -4.99 32.46
N VAL A 1208 -0.63 -5.92 33.19
CA VAL A 1208 -0.62 -5.91 34.66
C VAL A 1208 0.65 -5.19 35.12
N PRO A 1209 0.53 -4.05 35.84
CA PRO A 1209 1.68 -3.36 36.40
C PRO A 1209 2.45 -4.27 37.37
N SER A 1210 3.74 -4.43 37.16
CA SER A 1210 4.62 -5.15 38.07
C SER A 1210 5.41 -4.13 38.89
N ARG A 1211 5.05 -3.96 40.16
CA ARG A 1211 5.86 -3.22 41.14
C ARG A 1211 6.68 -4.24 41.93
N PRO A 1212 8.01 -4.07 42.08
CA PRO A 1212 8.76 -4.90 43.01
C PRO A 1212 8.17 -4.72 44.42
N GLU A 1213 8.08 -5.82 45.16
CA GLU A 1213 7.71 -5.76 46.57
C GLU A 1213 8.71 -4.86 47.28
N ARG A 1214 8.20 -3.91 48.08
CA ARG A 1214 9.08 -3.08 48.90
C ARG A 1214 9.85 -4.03 49.82
N PRO A 1215 11.18 -3.90 49.95
CA PRO A 1215 11.90 -4.60 51.01
C PRO A 1215 11.20 -4.28 52.33
N SER A 1216 10.93 -5.31 53.13
CA SER A 1216 10.35 -5.13 54.47
C SER A 1216 11.25 -4.21 55.28
N GLU A 1217 10.68 -3.37 56.16
CA GLU A 1217 11.44 -2.45 57.01
C GLU A 1217 12.54 -3.17 57.82
N ASP A 1218 12.41 -4.49 58.05
CA ASP A 1218 13.44 -5.33 58.70
C ASP A 1218 14.70 -5.62 57.84
N THR A 1219 14.74 -5.17 56.59
CA THR A 1219 15.85 -5.43 55.64
C THR A 1219 16.61 -4.17 55.19
N VAL A 1220 16.31 -3.01 55.79
CA VAL A 1220 17.05 -1.74 55.65
C VAL A 1220 17.64 -1.39 57.00
#